data_AF-A0A9X2FIG8-F1
#
_entry.id   AF-A0A9X2FIG8-F1
#
_cell.length_a   1.000
_cell.length_b   1.000
_cell.length_c   1.000
_cell.angle_alpha   90.00
_cell.angle_beta   90.00
_cell.angle_gamma   90.00
#
_symmetry.space_group_name_H-M   'P 1'
#
loop_
_entity.id
_entity.type
_entity.pdbx_description
1 polymer ?
#
loop_
_entity_poly.entity_id
_entity_poly.type
_entity_poly.pdbx_seq_one_letter_code
_entity_poly.pdbx_strand_id
1 'polypeptide(L)'
;MHLRSRLWRGSRYPSAGWWLMVFGVAAPSLAEPVVDQQYDISQSYGGSIVAASSGIRYELAQSFTVGLQGQLSAVGLELGRDAGTLGDIDVEIRDFNGSEPGSTVLAQQTIPIDSLPITGPGGSVPFTSVDLSTAGLLVNPGEQYAIVVSRDGTFSSPHAIWNYGPPVYSSGSSYDRFETQAWTAFGSVDYGFQTLIEQNPVDTQQLTLTPTFDVQADSDGLGGFTLSEGDNTLEAYQGASREARPVLEFPIDAIPDNATITSATLSVFVNVFTTSGGQNPAIDFGGYQGNGTPELADIAAGTAALGSTGTITQSGVHEVSLSTGLLQSLLAQTDHLGVVGTAGAFALQAGFGSSEYAALLNNSEWGPRLTVSFTTPDEPPPTPGDYNGNRVPDLADYTVWRNTLGSTTDLRADGNHNNVIDAGDYQAWRDAMTSLYPAGLKNGDFETGDLEHWESFVTENGVVSSGYPRAELIDVTGDGNESYAMRIRGSQDNVDFSSPPAGGGIRQEFLLVTPGDYSLSMDIASTNEQEFGNTAPGLYELLFDGVIVDSLDLNGTTIGGFEIIRDSLAAALLGVEAGLHTVEIRFLRTGNNTRPVYGHVDNLQLALLTAGQQTAAIPEPSSLAALATLVLASVALRGATKSVGPGV
;
A
#
# COMPACT_ATOMS: atom_id res chain seq x y z
N MET A 1 65.58 35.04 -35.87
CA MET A 1 66.70 34.42 -35.12
C MET A 1 66.09 33.35 -34.23
N HIS A 2 66.44 32.07 -34.44
CA HIS A 2 66.10 30.89 -33.59
C HIS A 2 64.61 30.62 -33.28
N LEU A 3 64.17 29.42 -32.87
CA LEU A 3 64.46 28.02 -33.25
C LEU A 3 63.37 27.20 -32.51
N ARG A 4 63.02 26.03 -33.07
CA ARG A 4 62.14 24.98 -32.49
C ARG A 4 62.44 24.69 -31.00
N SER A 5 61.44 24.24 -30.21
CA SER A 5 61.22 22.80 -29.92
C SER A 5 60.34 22.46 -28.69
N ARG A 6 59.55 21.38 -28.89
CA ARG A 6 58.91 20.40 -27.96
C ARG A 6 59.13 20.49 -26.43
N LEU A 7 58.07 20.18 -25.66
CA LEU A 7 58.02 18.96 -24.80
C LEU A 7 56.59 18.59 -24.32
N TRP A 8 56.46 17.44 -23.65
CA TRP A 8 55.25 16.64 -23.30
C TRP A 8 55.20 16.45 -21.75
N ARG A 9 54.16 15.95 -21.04
CA ARG A 9 52.89 15.22 -21.31
C ARG A 9 51.98 15.38 -20.06
N GLY A 10 50.63 15.34 -20.13
CA GLY A 10 49.80 15.53 -18.91
C GLY A 10 48.28 15.29 -18.97
N SER A 11 47.85 14.05 -19.28
CA SER A 11 46.56 13.36 -19.03
C SER A 11 45.34 14.02 -18.31
N ARG A 12 44.15 13.90 -18.96
CA ARG A 12 42.74 13.67 -18.46
C ARG A 12 42.12 14.70 -17.48
N TYR A 13 40.82 15.02 -17.49
CA TYR A 13 39.59 14.32 -17.97
C TYR A 13 38.63 15.26 -18.76
N PRO A 14 37.67 14.74 -19.55
CA PRO A 14 36.57 15.52 -20.10
C PRO A 14 35.40 15.69 -19.11
N SER A 15 34.61 16.73 -19.30
CA SER A 15 33.47 17.15 -18.46
C SER A 15 32.20 16.33 -18.72
N ALA A 16 31.48 15.97 -17.66
CA ALA A 16 30.13 15.42 -17.75
C ALA A 16 29.14 16.47 -18.28
N GLY A 17 28.37 16.10 -19.31
CA GLY A 17 27.22 16.86 -19.78
C GLY A 17 25.98 16.53 -18.96
N TRP A 18 25.21 17.54 -18.57
CA TRP A 18 23.94 17.35 -17.87
C TRP A 18 22.82 17.14 -18.90
N TRP A 19 22.10 16.03 -18.78
CA TRP A 19 20.88 15.79 -19.55
C TRP A 19 19.70 16.56 -18.95
N LEU A 20 18.96 17.27 -19.81
CA LEU A 20 17.76 17.99 -19.42
C LEU A 20 16.55 17.05 -19.63
N MET A 21 16.11 16.36 -18.58
CA MET A 21 14.81 15.67 -18.60
C MET A 21 13.69 16.70 -18.67
N VAL A 22 12.81 16.59 -19.67
CA VAL A 22 11.58 17.36 -19.76
C VAL A 22 10.42 16.42 -19.40
N PHE A 23 10.04 16.41 -18.12
CA PHE A 23 8.79 15.79 -17.69
C PHE A 23 7.63 16.69 -18.10
N GLY A 24 6.99 16.36 -19.22
CA GLY A 24 5.69 16.91 -19.57
C GLY A 24 4.61 16.16 -18.79
N VAL A 25 4.20 16.69 -17.64
CA VAL A 25 3.04 16.16 -16.92
C VAL A 25 1.79 16.50 -17.73
N ALA A 26 1.33 15.53 -18.53
CA ALA A 26 -0.05 15.51 -18.96
C ALA A 26 -0.88 15.08 -17.75
N ALA A 27 -1.79 15.95 -17.29
CA ALA A 27 -2.81 15.51 -16.34
C ALA A 27 -3.64 14.41 -17.03
N PRO A 28 -3.86 13.24 -16.41
CA PRO A 28 -4.70 12.22 -16.99
C PRO A 28 -6.10 12.79 -17.19
N SER A 29 -6.59 12.78 -18.43
CA SER A 29 -8.02 12.91 -18.67
C SER A 29 -8.68 11.64 -18.16
N LEU A 30 -9.58 11.78 -17.19
CA LEU A 30 -10.48 10.71 -16.74
C LEU A 30 -11.03 9.94 -17.96
N ALA A 31 -10.94 8.62 -17.92
CA ALA A 31 -11.31 7.78 -19.05
C ALA A 31 -12.84 7.61 -19.07
N GLU A 32 -13.47 7.57 -20.25
CA GLU A 32 -14.91 7.27 -20.30
C GLU A 32 -15.17 5.87 -19.70
N PRO A 33 -16.08 5.72 -18.71
CA PRO A 33 -16.37 4.44 -18.09
C PRO A 33 -16.78 3.36 -19.11
N VAL A 34 -16.15 2.19 -18.98
CA VAL A 34 -16.34 1.04 -19.87
C VAL A 34 -17.26 0.01 -19.20
N VAL A 35 -18.19 -0.56 -19.94
CA VAL A 35 -19.04 -1.66 -19.45
C VAL A 35 -18.17 -2.90 -19.20
N ASP A 36 -18.21 -3.41 -17.97
CA ASP A 36 -17.51 -4.63 -17.54
C ASP A 36 -18.44 -5.85 -17.61
N GLN A 37 -19.48 -5.86 -16.77
CA GLN A 37 -20.53 -6.88 -16.80
C GLN A 37 -21.84 -6.25 -17.30
N GLN A 38 -22.64 -7.02 -18.04
CA GLN A 38 -23.98 -6.63 -18.47
C GLN A 38 -24.89 -7.85 -18.55
N TYR A 39 -26.14 -7.67 -18.12
CA TYR A 39 -27.20 -8.65 -18.21
C TYR A 39 -28.57 -7.98 -18.41
N ASP A 40 -29.17 -8.18 -19.59
CA ASP A 40 -30.43 -7.54 -20.01
C ASP A 40 -31.64 -8.49 -19.84
N ILE A 41 -32.76 -7.99 -19.28
CA ILE A 41 -33.97 -8.80 -19.07
C ILE A 41 -34.93 -8.69 -20.26
N SER A 42 -34.76 -9.62 -21.20
CA SER A 42 -35.62 -9.73 -22.38
C SER A 42 -37.07 -10.18 -22.09
N GLN A 43 -37.31 -10.88 -20.96
CA GLN A 43 -38.65 -11.28 -20.51
C GLN A 43 -38.77 -11.11 -18.99
N SER A 44 -39.43 -10.03 -18.58
CA SER A 44 -39.64 -9.69 -17.17
C SER A 44 -40.75 -10.52 -16.51
N TYR A 45 -40.52 -10.90 -15.26
CA TYR A 45 -41.53 -11.45 -14.35
C TYR A 45 -42.06 -10.42 -13.32
N GLY A 46 -41.59 -9.17 -13.35
CA GLY A 46 -42.12 -8.04 -12.56
C GLY A 46 -41.61 -7.97 -11.12
N GLY A 47 -40.30 -7.88 -10.92
CA GLY A 47 -39.63 -7.98 -9.62
C GLY A 47 -39.87 -6.77 -8.72
N SER A 48 -40.84 -6.87 -7.81
CA SER A 48 -41.22 -5.71 -7.00
C SER A 48 -40.23 -5.43 -5.87
N ILE A 49 -39.66 -4.23 -5.88
CA ILE A 49 -38.94 -3.64 -4.75
C ILE A 49 -40.01 -3.10 -3.78
N VAL A 50 -40.30 -3.90 -2.77
CA VAL A 50 -41.21 -3.59 -1.66
C VAL A 50 -40.41 -3.31 -0.39
N ALA A 51 -41.07 -2.77 0.63
CA ALA A 51 -40.57 -2.84 2.00
C ALA A 51 -41.50 -3.72 2.83
N ALA A 52 -40.98 -4.35 3.88
CA ALA A 52 -41.83 -5.21 4.69
C ALA A 52 -42.74 -4.39 5.61
N SER A 53 -43.94 -4.92 5.85
CA SER A 53 -44.76 -4.43 6.95
C SER A 53 -43.98 -4.49 8.28
N SER A 54 -44.23 -3.52 9.16
CA SER A 54 -43.59 -3.36 10.48
C SER A 54 -42.12 -2.91 10.53
N GLY A 55 -41.59 -2.28 9.48
CA GLY A 55 -40.33 -1.52 9.55
C GLY A 55 -39.07 -2.37 9.42
N ILE A 56 -39.17 -3.49 8.68
CA ILE A 56 -38.04 -4.32 8.27
C ILE A 56 -37.86 -4.08 6.77
N ARG A 57 -36.64 -3.81 6.29
CA ARG A 57 -36.42 -3.64 4.85
C ARG A 57 -36.49 -4.99 4.13
N TYR A 58 -36.91 -4.96 2.88
CA TYR A 58 -36.80 -6.09 1.96
C TYR A 58 -35.77 -5.71 0.91
N GLU A 59 -34.75 -6.54 0.79
CA GLU A 59 -33.55 -6.30 0.00
C GLU A 59 -33.51 -7.32 -1.12
N LEU A 60 -33.40 -6.83 -2.35
CA LEU A 60 -33.11 -7.63 -3.53
C LEU A 60 -31.63 -7.50 -3.84
N ALA A 61 -30.97 -8.57 -4.30
CA ALA A 61 -29.57 -8.48 -4.68
C ALA A 61 -29.25 -9.27 -5.95
N GLN A 62 -28.21 -8.81 -6.64
CA GLN A 62 -27.58 -9.49 -7.76
C GLN A 62 -26.07 -9.52 -7.52
N SER A 63 -25.48 -10.72 -7.40
CA SER A 63 -24.02 -10.83 -7.37
C SER A 63 -23.44 -10.82 -8.78
N PHE A 64 -22.21 -10.37 -8.88
CA PHE A 64 -21.41 -10.38 -10.10
C PHE A 64 -19.94 -10.68 -9.81
N THR A 65 -19.23 -11.16 -10.84
CA THR A 65 -17.78 -11.34 -10.82
C THR A 65 -17.16 -10.32 -11.75
N VAL A 66 -16.20 -9.56 -11.25
CA VAL A 66 -15.51 -8.49 -11.99
C VAL A 66 -14.69 -9.08 -13.13
N GLY A 67 -14.78 -8.49 -14.33
CA GLY A 67 -13.99 -8.86 -15.50
C GLY A 67 -12.89 -7.87 -15.85
N LEU A 68 -13.06 -6.59 -15.52
CA LEU A 68 -12.12 -5.49 -15.79
C LEU A 68 -11.54 -4.90 -14.50
N GLN A 69 -10.24 -4.59 -14.51
CA GLN A 69 -9.62 -3.82 -13.44
C GLN A 69 -9.94 -2.32 -13.60
N GLY A 70 -10.14 -1.64 -12.47
CA GLY A 70 -10.31 -0.18 -12.40
C GLY A 70 -11.17 0.22 -11.21
N GLN A 71 -11.78 1.40 -11.30
CA GLN A 71 -12.76 1.88 -10.32
C GLN A 71 -14.19 1.55 -10.79
N LEU A 72 -15.02 0.97 -9.93
CA LEU A 72 -16.46 0.83 -10.17
C LEU A 72 -17.14 2.21 -10.04
N SER A 73 -17.26 2.91 -11.17
CA SER A 73 -17.74 4.30 -11.23
C SER A 73 -19.25 4.40 -11.38
N ALA A 74 -19.93 3.38 -11.92
CA ALA A 74 -21.39 3.33 -11.94
C ALA A 74 -21.93 1.89 -12.05
N VAL A 75 -23.21 1.72 -11.70
CA VAL A 75 -24.02 0.57 -12.13
C VAL A 75 -25.25 1.05 -12.89
N GLY A 76 -25.62 0.34 -13.96
CA GLY A 76 -26.90 0.55 -14.64
C GLY A 76 -27.89 -0.53 -14.23
N LEU A 77 -29.07 -0.16 -13.75
CA LEU A 77 -30.06 -1.11 -13.23
C LEU A 77 -31.38 -0.97 -13.98
N GLU A 78 -32.01 -2.08 -14.38
CA GLU A 78 -33.34 -2.05 -15.03
C GLU A 78 -34.45 -1.72 -14.00
N LEU A 79 -34.46 -0.47 -13.52
CA LEU A 79 -35.37 0.04 -12.50
C LEU A 79 -36.55 0.81 -13.10
N GLY A 80 -37.75 0.52 -12.59
CA GLY A 80 -39.00 1.13 -13.03
C GLY A 80 -40.02 1.23 -11.89
N ARG A 81 -41.20 1.80 -12.18
CA ARG A 81 -42.26 2.00 -11.17
C ARG A 81 -43.68 2.04 -11.75
N ASP A 82 -44.66 1.76 -10.90
CA ASP A 82 -46.05 2.12 -11.16
C ASP A 82 -46.27 3.65 -11.11
N ALA A 83 -47.38 4.10 -11.68
CA ALA A 83 -47.82 5.49 -11.52
C ALA A 83 -48.28 5.75 -10.06
N GLY A 84 -47.66 6.72 -9.40
CA GLY A 84 -48.00 7.11 -8.03
C GLY A 84 -47.16 6.45 -6.92
N THR A 85 -46.12 5.68 -7.26
CA THR A 85 -45.14 5.20 -6.28
C THR A 85 -44.34 6.37 -5.67
N LEU A 86 -44.12 6.33 -4.34
CA LEU A 86 -43.52 7.40 -3.54
C LEU A 86 -42.36 6.89 -2.67
N GLY A 87 -41.39 7.73 -2.35
CA GLY A 87 -40.24 7.40 -1.49
C GLY A 87 -39.13 6.64 -2.23
N ASP A 88 -37.90 6.91 -1.86
CA ASP A 88 -36.70 6.68 -2.68
C ASP A 88 -36.17 5.24 -2.62
N ILE A 89 -35.20 4.93 -3.49
CA ILE A 89 -34.56 3.62 -3.59
C ILE A 89 -33.10 3.74 -3.17
N ASP A 90 -32.67 2.92 -2.23
CA ASP A 90 -31.27 2.79 -1.85
C ASP A 90 -30.62 1.68 -2.68
N VAL A 91 -29.49 2.00 -3.32
CA VAL A 91 -28.65 1.08 -4.07
C VAL A 91 -27.29 1.00 -3.39
N GLU A 92 -26.82 -0.21 -3.12
CA GLU A 92 -25.56 -0.47 -2.44
C GLU A 92 -24.72 -1.47 -3.25
N ILE A 93 -23.40 -1.32 -3.19
CA ILE A 93 -22.45 -2.39 -3.52
C ILE A 93 -21.95 -2.95 -2.20
N ARG A 94 -22.11 -4.26 -2.00
CA ARG A 94 -21.59 -4.97 -0.84
C ARG A 94 -20.53 -5.98 -1.20
N ASP A 95 -19.73 -6.34 -0.19
CA ASP A 95 -18.86 -7.51 -0.21
C ASP A 95 -19.63 -8.80 -0.52
N PHE A 96 -18.93 -9.84 -0.96
CA PHE A 96 -19.53 -11.14 -1.26
C PHE A 96 -18.73 -12.27 -0.60
N ASN A 97 -19.39 -13.03 0.27
CA ASN A 97 -18.76 -14.06 1.10
C ASN A 97 -18.54 -15.40 0.37
N GLY A 98 -18.49 -15.37 -0.97
CA GLY A 98 -18.33 -16.56 -1.84
C GLY A 98 -19.60 -17.41 -2.03
N SER A 99 -20.65 -17.22 -1.24
CA SER A 99 -21.95 -17.88 -1.41
C SER A 99 -23.17 -16.96 -1.36
N GLU A 100 -23.06 -15.82 -0.67
CA GLU A 100 -24.15 -14.85 -0.49
C GLU A 100 -23.57 -13.42 -0.30
N PRO A 101 -24.37 -12.36 -0.54
CA PRO A 101 -23.98 -10.99 -0.23
C PRO A 101 -23.62 -10.82 1.25
N GLY A 102 -22.54 -10.09 1.53
CA GLY A 102 -22.10 -9.80 2.88
C GLY A 102 -22.83 -8.62 3.54
N SER A 103 -22.24 -8.15 4.63
CA SER A 103 -22.77 -7.05 5.46
C SER A 103 -22.01 -5.73 5.27
N THR A 104 -20.89 -5.73 4.54
CA THR A 104 -20.04 -4.55 4.39
C THR A 104 -20.53 -3.75 3.19
N VAL A 105 -20.99 -2.52 3.42
CA VAL A 105 -21.34 -1.58 2.34
C VAL A 105 -20.06 -0.90 1.86
N LEU A 106 -19.74 -1.10 0.58
CA LEU A 106 -18.52 -0.61 -0.07
C LEU A 106 -18.78 0.64 -0.92
N ALA A 107 -20.00 0.77 -1.46
CA ALA A 107 -20.51 1.98 -2.10
C ALA A 107 -22.02 2.05 -1.89
N GLN A 108 -22.60 3.25 -1.83
CA GLN A 108 -24.05 3.45 -1.68
C GLN A 108 -24.50 4.72 -2.40
N GLN A 109 -25.70 4.68 -2.97
CA GLN A 109 -26.36 5.85 -3.52
C GLN A 109 -27.89 5.72 -3.41
N THR A 110 -28.55 6.80 -2.97
CA THR A 110 -30.02 6.90 -2.94
C THR A 110 -30.53 7.56 -4.22
N ILE A 111 -31.49 6.92 -4.88
CA ILE A 111 -32.08 7.35 -6.15
C ILE A 111 -33.50 7.89 -5.90
N PRO A 112 -33.79 9.16 -6.28
CA PRO A 112 -35.13 9.70 -6.20
C PRO A 112 -36.10 8.89 -7.07
N ILE A 113 -37.13 8.29 -6.47
CA ILE A 113 -38.00 7.35 -7.20
C ILE A 113 -38.72 7.99 -8.40
N ASP A 114 -38.95 9.31 -8.35
CA ASP A 114 -39.59 10.04 -9.44
C ASP A 114 -38.73 10.13 -10.72
N SER A 115 -37.42 9.87 -10.63
CA SER A 115 -36.51 9.74 -11.78
C SER A 115 -36.75 8.46 -12.60
N LEU A 116 -37.37 7.43 -12.00
CA LEU A 116 -37.58 6.15 -12.65
C LEU A 116 -38.73 6.21 -13.67
N PRO A 117 -38.61 5.48 -14.80
CA PRO A 117 -39.66 5.39 -15.80
C PRO A 117 -40.91 4.72 -15.23
N ILE A 118 -42.09 5.26 -15.58
CA ILE A 118 -43.36 4.62 -15.27
C ILE A 118 -43.56 3.44 -16.22
N THR A 119 -43.50 2.23 -15.66
CA THR A 119 -43.52 0.95 -16.37
C THR A 119 -44.50 0.01 -15.69
N GLY A 120 -45.46 -0.52 -16.45
CA GLY A 120 -46.34 -1.58 -15.92
C GLY A 120 -45.60 -2.90 -15.70
N PRO A 121 -46.13 -3.82 -14.87
CA PRO A 121 -45.52 -5.12 -14.62
C PRO A 121 -45.26 -5.90 -15.92
N GLY A 122 -44.04 -6.43 -16.09
CA GLY A 122 -43.64 -7.20 -17.27
C GLY A 122 -43.21 -6.36 -18.48
N GLY A 123 -43.08 -5.04 -18.35
CA GLY A 123 -42.52 -4.18 -19.40
C GLY A 123 -41.00 -4.35 -19.61
N SER A 124 -40.51 -3.91 -20.76
CA SER A 124 -39.07 -3.65 -20.94
C SER A 124 -38.72 -2.35 -20.23
N VAL A 125 -37.67 -2.37 -19.41
CA VAL A 125 -37.24 -1.28 -18.55
C VAL A 125 -35.81 -0.88 -18.98
N PRO A 126 -35.52 0.38 -19.30
CA PRO A 126 -34.16 0.80 -19.63
C PRO A 126 -33.27 0.82 -18.39
N PHE A 127 -31.95 0.71 -18.57
CA PHE A 127 -31.00 0.95 -17.50
C PHE A 127 -31.11 2.38 -16.96
N THR A 128 -31.39 2.49 -15.66
CA THR A 128 -31.17 3.69 -14.86
C THR A 128 -29.73 3.66 -14.39
N SER A 129 -28.93 4.65 -14.77
CA SER A 129 -27.54 4.77 -14.31
C SER A 129 -27.50 5.29 -12.87
N VAL A 130 -26.71 4.63 -12.05
CA VAL A 130 -26.44 4.96 -10.65
C VAL A 130 -24.96 5.30 -10.55
N ASP A 131 -24.66 6.58 -10.33
CA ASP A 131 -23.29 7.05 -10.15
C ASP A 131 -22.77 6.62 -8.77
N LEU A 132 -21.59 5.99 -8.77
CA LEU A 132 -20.86 5.50 -7.60
C LEU A 132 -19.41 6.01 -7.59
N SER A 133 -19.04 6.91 -8.51
CA SER A 133 -17.67 7.39 -8.71
C SER A 133 -17.07 8.08 -7.48
N THR A 134 -17.91 8.67 -6.61
CA THR A 134 -17.46 9.27 -5.35
C THR A 134 -17.09 8.24 -4.26
N ALA A 135 -17.42 6.96 -4.44
CA ALA A 135 -17.10 5.91 -3.46
C ALA A 135 -15.65 5.39 -3.56
N GLY A 136 -14.93 5.70 -4.64
CA GLY A 136 -13.52 5.28 -4.80
C GLY A 136 -13.30 3.76 -4.90
N LEU A 137 -14.35 2.95 -5.10
CA LEU A 137 -14.27 1.49 -5.03
C LEU A 137 -13.44 0.90 -6.18
N LEU A 138 -12.19 0.55 -5.88
CA LEU A 138 -11.29 -0.18 -6.76
C LEU A 138 -11.67 -1.67 -6.79
N VAL A 139 -11.65 -2.26 -7.98
CA VAL A 139 -12.01 -3.66 -8.23
C VAL A 139 -11.03 -4.34 -9.18
N ASN A 140 -10.83 -5.64 -9.00
CA ASN A 140 -9.89 -6.47 -9.76
C ASN A 140 -10.60 -7.68 -10.41
N PRO A 141 -10.15 -8.14 -11.60
CA PRO A 141 -10.74 -9.28 -12.27
C PRO A 141 -10.76 -10.55 -11.40
N GLY A 142 -11.94 -11.15 -11.27
CA GLY A 142 -12.18 -12.33 -10.44
C GLY A 142 -12.70 -12.04 -9.02
N GLU A 143 -12.68 -10.79 -8.56
CA GLU A 143 -13.37 -10.40 -7.32
C GLU A 143 -14.89 -10.46 -7.49
N GLN A 144 -15.61 -10.68 -6.39
CA GLN A 144 -17.06 -10.81 -6.37
C GLN A 144 -17.70 -9.80 -5.42
N TYR A 145 -18.80 -9.21 -5.88
CA TYR A 145 -19.57 -8.21 -5.14
C TYR A 145 -21.07 -8.44 -5.37
N ALA A 146 -21.89 -7.79 -4.56
CA ALA A 146 -23.34 -7.80 -4.72
C ALA A 146 -23.89 -6.38 -4.86
N ILE A 147 -24.67 -6.16 -5.91
CA ILE A 147 -25.56 -5.00 -6.02
C ILE A 147 -26.78 -5.31 -5.17
N VAL A 148 -27.04 -4.53 -4.14
CA VAL A 148 -28.23 -4.64 -3.26
C VAL A 148 -29.14 -3.45 -3.52
N VAL A 149 -30.44 -3.69 -3.67
CA VAL A 149 -31.46 -2.66 -3.90
C VAL A 149 -32.56 -2.81 -2.85
N SER A 150 -32.88 -1.72 -2.16
CA SER A 150 -33.91 -1.68 -1.12
C SER A 150 -34.68 -0.35 -1.12
N ARG A 151 -35.80 -0.30 -0.38
CA ARG A 151 -36.66 0.89 -0.25
C ARG A 151 -37.53 0.77 1.00
N ASP A 152 -37.95 1.91 1.55
CA ASP A 152 -38.99 2.00 2.59
C ASP A 152 -40.41 2.14 1.98
N GLY A 153 -41.43 1.51 2.57
CA GLY A 153 -42.78 1.47 1.98
C GLY A 153 -43.68 0.30 2.41
N THR A 154 -44.50 -0.20 1.48
CA THR A 154 -45.50 -1.25 1.72
C THR A 154 -45.61 -2.23 0.56
N PHE A 155 -45.98 -3.48 0.85
CA PHE A 155 -46.25 -4.54 -0.14
C PHE A 155 -47.40 -4.28 -1.15
N SER A 156 -48.25 -3.27 -0.93
CA SER A 156 -49.35 -2.95 -1.83
C SER A 156 -48.95 -1.97 -2.93
N SER A 157 -49.43 -2.20 -4.15
CA SER A 157 -49.39 -1.26 -5.28
C SER A 157 -49.77 0.17 -4.84
N PRO A 158 -49.10 1.23 -5.35
CA PRO A 158 -48.14 1.24 -6.47
C PRO A 158 -46.71 0.81 -6.09
N HIS A 159 -46.08 0.03 -6.99
CA HIS A 159 -44.79 -0.64 -6.76
C HIS A 159 -43.58 0.12 -7.35
N ALA A 160 -42.41 -0.13 -6.77
CA ALA A 160 -41.11 0.01 -7.46
C ALA A 160 -40.71 -1.37 -7.99
N ILE A 161 -39.91 -1.42 -9.06
CA ILE A 161 -39.59 -2.64 -9.80
C ILE A 161 -38.11 -2.66 -10.15
N TRP A 162 -37.42 -3.77 -9.86
CA TRP A 162 -36.18 -4.17 -10.52
C TRP A 162 -36.50 -5.33 -11.46
N ASN A 163 -36.20 -5.18 -12.73
CA ASN A 163 -36.53 -6.17 -13.73
C ASN A 163 -35.75 -7.48 -13.49
N TYR A 164 -36.43 -8.62 -13.58
CA TYR A 164 -35.81 -9.95 -13.42
C TYR A 164 -36.48 -11.00 -14.31
N GLY A 165 -35.73 -12.02 -14.71
CA GLY A 165 -36.21 -13.05 -15.61
C GLY A 165 -35.12 -14.03 -16.08
N PRO A 166 -35.46 -14.98 -16.97
CA PRO A 166 -34.52 -15.91 -17.59
C PRO A 166 -33.78 -15.25 -18.78
N PRO A 167 -32.60 -15.77 -19.22
CA PRO A 167 -31.83 -16.91 -18.69
C PRO A 167 -31.17 -16.65 -17.31
N VAL A 168 -30.10 -17.38 -16.97
CA VAL A 168 -29.33 -17.16 -15.73
C VAL A 168 -28.00 -16.51 -16.11
N TYR A 169 -27.58 -15.49 -15.37
CA TYR A 169 -26.29 -14.83 -15.51
C TYR A 169 -25.18 -15.75 -14.98
N SER A 170 -24.20 -16.07 -15.81
CA SER A 170 -23.26 -17.18 -15.54
C SER A 170 -22.20 -16.91 -14.48
N SER A 171 -22.01 -15.65 -14.10
CA SER A 171 -20.89 -15.20 -13.24
C SER A 171 -21.39 -14.56 -11.94
N GLY A 172 -22.59 -14.96 -11.50
CA GLY A 172 -23.27 -14.43 -10.32
C GLY A 172 -24.56 -15.17 -10.03
N SER A 173 -25.41 -14.61 -9.16
CA SER A 173 -26.74 -15.11 -8.84
C SER A 173 -27.60 -14.00 -8.24
N SER A 174 -28.91 -14.11 -8.42
CA SER A 174 -29.88 -13.25 -7.72
C SER A 174 -30.27 -13.79 -6.34
N TYR A 175 -30.57 -12.87 -5.42
CA TYR A 175 -30.97 -13.16 -4.04
C TYR A 175 -32.10 -12.23 -3.58
N ASP A 176 -32.82 -12.63 -2.54
CA ASP A 176 -33.58 -11.72 -1.68
C ASP A 176 -33.39 -12.02 -0.20
N ARG A 177 -33.74 -11.06 0.65
CA ARG A 177 -34.03 -11.29 2.07
C ARG A 177 -34.94 -10.20 2.62
N PHE A 178 -35.51 -10.50 3.79
CA PHE A 178 -35.85 -9.45 4.75
C PHE A 178 -34.61 -9.16 5.58
N GLU A 179 -34.33 -7.90 5.89
CA GLU A 179 -33.09 -7.37 6.48
C GLU A 179 -32.50 -8.19 7.65
N THR A 180 -33.37 -8.77 8.48
CA THR A 180 -33.00 -9.59 9.65
C THR A 180 -32.93 -11.10 9.37
N GLN A 181 -32.93 -11.54 8.11
CA GLN A 181 -32.98 -12.94 7.68
C GLN A 181 -31.77 -13.30 6.81
N ALA A 182 -31.52 -14.60 6.62
CA ALA A 182 -30.50 -15.08 5.68
C ALA A 182 -30.93 -14.82 4.22
N TRP A 183 -29.94 -14.69 3.33
CA TRP A 183 -30.20 -14.55 1.89
C TRP A 183 -30.78 -15.84 1.30
N THR A 184 -31.74 -15.69 0.40
CA THR A 184 -32.31 -16.79 -0.39
C THR A 184 -31.96 -16.58 -1.86
N ALA A 185 -31.25 -17.53 -2.47
CA ALA A 185 -30.81 -17.44 -3.87
C ALA A 185 -31.87 -17.97 -4.84
N PHE A 186 -32.12 -17.26 -5.94
CA PHE A 186 -33.00 -17.70 -7.03
C PHE A 186 -32.20 -18.22 -8.22
N GLY A 187 -31.62 -19.43 -8.11
CA GLY A 187 -30.78 -20.05 -9.16
C GLY A 187 -31.48 -20.46 -10.47
N SER A 188 -32.47 -19.68 -10.95
CA SER A 188 -33.21 -19.88 -12.20
C SER A 188 -33.61 -18.58 -12.92
N VAL A 189 -33.30 -17.42 -12.34
CA VAL A 189 -33.57 -16.06 -12.85
C VAL A 189 -32.53 -15.09 -12.29
N ASP A 190 -32.26 -14.00 -12.99
CA ASP A 190 -31.40 -12.92 -12.49
C ASP A 190 -32.03 -11.55 -12.73
N TYR A 191 -31.52 -10.52 -12.04
CA TYR A 191 -31.93 -9.12 -12.21
C TYR A 191 -31.17 -8.42 -13.32
N GLY A 192 -31.81 -7.46 -14.00
CA GLY A 192 -31.19 -6.69 -15.08
C GLY A 192 -30.20 -5.66 -14.56
N PHE A 193 -28.92 -5.81 -14.89
CA PHE A 193 -27.84 -4.93 -14.43
C PHE A 193 -26.72 -4.75 -15.46
N GLN A 194 -25.92 -3.71 -15.28
CA GLN A 194 -24.59 -3.56 -15.86
C GLN A 194 -23.65 -2.89 -14.85
N THR A 195 -22.36 -3.21 -14.90
CA THR A 195 -21.30 -2.53 -14.15
C THR A 195 -20.46 -1.69 -15.11
N LEU A 196 -20.12 -0.48 -14.71
CA LEU A 196 -19.26 0.42 -15.47
C LEU A 196 -17.99 0.69 -14.67
N ILE A 197 -16.86 0.32 -15.26
CA ILE A 197 -15.54 0.50 -14.68
C ILE A 197 -14.88 1.68 -15.39
N GLU A 198 -14.54 2.72 -14.63
CA GLU A 198 -13.51 3.65 -15.09
C GLU A 198 -12.18 2.91 -14.96
N GLN A 199 -11.65 2.47 -16.09
CA GLN A 199 -10.36 1.80 -16.13
C GLN A 199 -9.28 2.84 -15.89
N ASN A 200 -8.43 2.63 -14.88
CA ASN A 200 -7.17 3.34 -14.80
C ASN A 200 -6.44 3.16 -16.13
N PRO A 201 -5.99 4.25 -16.79
CA PRO A 201 -5.20 4.11 -18.00
C PRO A 201 -3.88 3.45 -17.60
N VAL A 202 -3.73 2.16 -17.91
CA VAL A 202 -2.51 1.40 -17.61
C VAL A 202 -1.34 2.05 -18.34
N ASP A 203 -0.58 2.87 -17.61
CA ASP A 203 0.33 3.85 -18.21
C ASP A 203 1.52 3.12 -18.84
N THR A 204 1.38 2.85 -20.13
CA THR A 204 2.31 2.03 -20.90
C THR A 204 3.48 2.91 -21.31
N GLN A 205 4.47 2.98 -20.41
CA GLN A 205 5.71 3.70 -20.63
C GLN A 205 6.53 3.01 -21.72
N GLN A 206 7.25 3.82 -22.50
CA GLN A 206 8.18 3.33 -23.53
C GLN A 206 9.54 4.01 -23.38
N LEU A 207 10.59 3.20 -23.34
CA LEU A 207 11.98 3.62 -23.22
C LEU A 207 12.76 3.10 -24.42
N THR A 208 13.57 3.95 -25.06
CA THR A 208 14.56 3.51 -26.05
C THR A 208 15.98 3.75 -25.55
N LEU A 209 16.77 2.68 -25.56
CA LEU A 209 18.13 2.58 -25.09
C LEU A 209 19.10 2.40 -26.26
N THR A 210 20.28 2.99 -26.15
CA THR A 210 21.46 2.67 -26.97
C THR A 210 22.41 1.81 -26.14
N PRO A 211 23.25 0.96 -26.75
CA PRO A 211 24.21 0.18 -25.99
C PRO A 211 25.26 1.07 -25.31
N THR A 212 25.72 0.65 -24.13
CA THR A 212 26.91 1.15 -23.43
C THR A 212 28.18 0.73 -24.17
N PHE A 213 28.18 -0.47 -24.78
CA PHE A 213 29.24 -1.02 -25.62
C PHE A 213 28.63 -1.88 -26.74
N ASP A 214 29.19 -1.79 -27.95
CA ASP A 214 28.80 -2.62 -29.10
C ASP A 214 30.03 -3.12 -29.88
N VAL A 215 30.65 -4.19 -29.36
CA VAL A 215 31.92 -4.73 -29.85
C VAL A 215 31.74 -5.83 -30.90
N GLN A 216 32.73 -5.96 -31.78
CA GLN A 216 32.92 -7.12 -32.63
C GLN A 216 33.76 -8.17 -31.90
N ALA A 217 33.24 -9.39 -31.74
CA ALA A 217 34.05 -10.57 -31.48
C ALA A 217 34.42 -11.25 -32.80
N ASP A 218 35.70 -11.48 -33.07
CA ASP A 218 36.18 -12.21 -34.27
C ASP A 218 37.16 -13.32 -33.84
N SER A 219 37.12 -14.47 -34.50
CA SER A 219 37.95 -15.63 -34.15
C SER A 219 39.21 -15.77 -35.02
N ASP A 220 40.32 -16.07 -34.36
CA ASP A 220 41.67 -16.14 -34.94
C ASP A 220 41.93 -17.35 -35.87
N GLY A 221 40.88 -18.12 -36.20
CA GLY A 221 40.98 -19.37 -36.95
C GLY A 221 41.60 -20.55 -36.19
N LEU A 222 42.04 -20.34 -34.93
CA LEU A 222 42.50 -21.37 -34.00
C LEU A 222 41.50 -21.61 -32.85
N GLY A 223 40.44 -20.80 -32.78
CA GLY A 223 39.33 -20.92 -31.83
C GLY A 223 39.38 -19.92 -30.68
N GLY A 224 40.35 -19.00 -30.67
CA GLY A 224 40.38 -17.86 -29.76
C GLY A 224 39.62 -16.68 -30.35
N PHE A 225 38.83 -15.97 -29.54
CA PHE A 225 38.19 -14.72 -29.94
C PHE A 225 38.99 -13.50 -29.48
N THR A 226 38.95 -12.44 -30.27
CA THR A 226 39.37 -11.09 -29.88
C THR A 226 38.19 -10.13 -29.99
N LEU A 227 38.06 -9.22 -29.02
CA LEU A 227 37.09 -8.13 -29.06
C LEU A 227 37.71 -6.87 -29.65
N SER A 228 37.04 -6.24 -30.61
CA SER A 228 37.34 -4.91 -31.12
C SER A 228 36.18 -3.95 -30.90
N GLU A 229 36.53 -2.75 -30.45
CA GLU A 229 35.62 -1.63 -30.22
C GLU A 229 35.95 -0.51 -31.22
N GLY A 230 34.94 0.19 -31.72
CA GLY A 230 35.04 1.26 -32.71
C GLY A 230 35.00 0.79 -34.18
N ASP A 231 34.55 -0.44 -34.44
CA ASP A 231 34.30 -0.92 -35.80
C ASP A 231 32.99 -0.35 -36.34
N ASN A 232 32.98 0.14 -37.58
CA ASN A 232 31.80 0.73 -38.23
C ASN A 232 30.69 -0.29 -38.59
N THR A 233 30.92 -1.59 -38.41
CA THR A 233 29.98 -2.65 -38.79
C THR A 233 30.26 -3.88 -37.97
N LEU A 234 29.23 -4.39 -37.30
CA LEU A 234 29.32 -5.57 -36.46
C LEU A 234 28.71 -6.75 -37.22
N GLU A 235 29.52 -7.76 -37.48
CA GLU A 235 29.23 -8.90 -38.33
C GLU A 235 28.88 -10.15 -37.52
N ALA A 236 27.79 -10.79 -37.93
CA ALA A 236 27.45 -12.16 -37.60
C ALA A 236 27.84 -13.07 -38.79
N TYR A 237 28.82 -13.94 -38.58
CA TYR A 237 29.30 -14.89 -39.58
C TYR A 237 29.80 -16.18 -38.92
N GLN A 238 29.53 -17.34 -39.51
CA GLN A 238 30.17 -18.59 -39.09
C GLN A 238 30.64 -19.36 -40.32
N GLY A 239 31.94 -19.59 -40.42
CA GLY A 239 32.56 -20.33 -41.53
C GLY A 239 33.64 -21.31 -41.04
N ALA A 240 34.28 -22.01 -41.99
CA ALA A 240 35.22 -23.09 -41.68
C ALA A 240 36.53 -22.63 -40.99
N SER A 241 36.84 -21.32 -41.00
CA SER A 241 38.10 -20.76 -40.49
C SER A 241 37.95 -19.38 -39.85
N ARG A 242 36.72 -18.90 -39.64
CA ARG A 242 36.39 -17.61 -39.02
C ARG A 242 34.98 -17.70 -38.45
N GLU A 243 34.79 -17.13 -37.27
CA GLU A 243 33.49 -16.87 -36.68
C GLU A 243 33.49 -15.44 -36.14
N ALA A 244 32.45 -14.68 -36.48
CA ALA A 244 32.25 -13.30 -36.08
C ALA A 244 30.89 -13.19 -35.37
N ARG A 245 30.87 -12.51 -34.22
CA ARG A 245 29.68 -12.28 -33.39
C ARG A 245 29.65 -10.83 -32.90
N PRO A 246 28.59 -10.04 -33.14
CA PRO A 246 28.40 -8.78 -32.44
C PRO A 246 28.03 -9.04 -30.98
N VAL A 247 28.52 -8.22 -30.05
CA VAL A 247 28.17 -8.26 -28.61
C VAL A 247 27.76 -6.86 -28.18
N LEU A 248 26.58 -6.74 -27.56
CA LEU A 248 25.95 -5.47 -27.17
C LEU A 248 25.60 -5.50 -25.68
N GLU A 249 25.87 -4.42 -24.96
CA GLU A 249 25.48 -4.21 -23.56
C GLU A 249 24.50 -3.04 -23.47
N PHE A 250 23.22 -3.24 -23.14
CA PHE A 250 22.24 -2.16 -22.97
C PHE A 250 21.97 -1.86 -21.49
N PRO A 251 22.05 -0.59 -21.03
CA PRO A 251 21.71 -0.23 -19.66
C PRO A 251 20.19 -0.25 -19.47
N ILE A 252 19.69 -1.16 -18.64
CA ILE A 252 18.24 -1.36 -18.37
C ILE A 252 17.82 -0.87 -16.98
N ASP A 253 18.75 -0.28 -16.22
CA ASP A 253 18.56 0.34 -14.89
C ASP A 253 17.49 1.45 -14.86
N ALA A 254 17.21 2.07 -15.99
CA ALA A 254 16.14 3.06 -16.14
C ALA A 254 14.72 2.45 -16.22
N ILE A 255 14.59 1.11 -16.21
CA ILE A 255 13.29 0.41 -16.11
C ILE A 255 13.07 0.02 -14.64
N PRO A 256 11.94 0.39 -14.01
CA PRO A 256 11.69 0.07 -12.60
C PRO A 256 11.66 -1.44 -12.31
N ASP A 257 12.23 -1.88 -11.18
CA ASP A 257 12.27 -3.28 -10.74
C ASP A 257 10.88 -3.95 -10.67
N ASN A 258 9.83 -3.18 -10.40
CA ASN A 258 8.45 -3.64 -10.32
C ASN A 258 7.70 -3.61 -11.66
N ALA A 259 8.32 -3.13 -12.74
CA ALA A 259 7.67 -3.00 -14.05
C ALA A 259 7.44 -4.36 -14.72
N THR A 260 6.29 -4.48 -15.39
CA THR A 260 5.96 -5.61 -16.26
C THR A 260 6.26 -5.24 -17.71
N ILE A 261 7.18 -5.97 -18.36
CA ILE A 261 7.54 -5.75 -19.76
C ILE A 261 6.41 -6.22 -20.68
N THR A 262 5.78 -5.30 -21.40
CA THR A 262 4.69 -5.59 -22.34
C THR A 262 5.18 -5.85 -23.76
N SER A 263 6.28 -5.20 -24.18
CA SER A 263 6.98 -5.51 -25.43
C SER A 263 8.44 -5.10 -25.40
N ALA A 264 9.28 -5.74 -26.20
CA ALA A 264 10.67 -5.35 -26.39
C ALA A 264 11.10 -5.59 -27.85
N THR A 265 11.86 -4.65 -28.43
CA THR A 265 12.30 -4.67 -29.83
C THR A 265 13.72 -4.17 -29.95
N LEU A 266 14.61 -4.97 -30.54
CA LEU A 266 15.94 -4.56 -30.96
C LEU A 266 15.91 -4.12 -32.43
N SER A 267 16.15 -2.84 -32.69
CA SER A 267 16.33 -2.29 -34.03
C SER A 267 17.81 -2.32 -34.40
N VAL A 268 18.15 -2.92 -35.55
CA VAL A 268 19.50 -2.92 -36.13
C VAL A 268 19.46 -2.52 -37.60
N PHE A 269 20.37 -1.62 -38.01
CA PHE A 269 20.48 -1.22 -39.42
C PHE A 269 21.43 -2.14 -40.17
N VAL A 270 20.88 -3.13 -40.87
CA VAL A 270 21.66 -4.08 -41.68
C VAL A 270 22.25 -3.35 -42.89
N ASN A 271 23.58 -3.29 -42.94
CA ASN A 271 24.35 -2.59 -43.96
C ASN A 271 25.21 -3.55 -44.82
N VAL A 272 25.43 -4.79 -44.36
CA VAL A 272 26.16 -5.85 -45.07
C VAL A 272 25.36 -7.15 -45.01
N PHE A 273 25.21 -7.84 -46.14
CA PHE A 273 24.70 -9.22 -46.17
C PHE A 273 25.12 -9.95 -47.46
N THR A 274 25.24 -11.27 -47.40
CA THR A 274 25.63 -12.11 -48.56
C THR A 274 24.57 -13.14 -48.94
N THR A 275 24.09 -13.10 -50.18
CA THR A 275 23.25 -14.16 -50.77
C THR A 275 24.13 -15.19 -51.48
N SER A 276 24.01 -16.48 -51.12
CA SER A 276 24.76 -17.57 -51.76
C SER A 276 23.87 -18.80 -51.98
N GLY A 277 23.98 -19.44 -53.14
CA GLY A 277 23.18 -20.64 -53.47
C GLY A 277 21.65 -20.43 -53.50
N GLY A 278 21.17 -19.17 -53.50
CA GLY A 278 19.76 -18.82 -53.32
C GLY A 278 19.31 -18.75 -51.85
N GLN A 279 20.22 -18.93 -50.90
CA GLN A 279 20.01 -18.71 -49.47
C GLN A 279 20.43 -17.30 -49.07
N ASN A 280 19.76 -16.77 -48.06
CA ASN A 280 19.96 -15.45 -47.48
C ASN A 280 20.27 -15.61 -45.98
N PRO A 281 21.05 -14.69 -45.38
CA PRO A 281 21.45 -14.79 -43.98
C PRO A 281 20.31 -14.42 -43.02
N ALA A 282 20.52 -14.73 -41.76
CA ALA A 282 19.77 -14.22 -40.61
C ALA A 282 20.77 -13.96 -39.47
N ILE A 283 20.42 -13.08 -38.54
CA ILE A 283 21.15 -12.91 -37.28
C ILE A 283 20.24 -13.37 -36.15
N ASP A 284 20.68 -14.40 -35.43
CA ASP A 284 20.01 -14.94 -34.26
C ASP A 284 20.67 -14.37 -33.00
N PHE A 285 19.86 -13.75 -32.14
CA PHE A 285 20.32 -13.04 -30.95
C PHE A 285 20.06 -13.85 -29.69
N GLY A 286 21.13 -14.10 -28.93
CA GLY A 286 21.09 -14.69 -27.59
C GLY A 286 21.19 -13.63 -26.51
N GLY A 287 20.37 -13.72 -25.47
CA GLY A 287 20.41 -12.84 -24.30
C GLY A 287 21.25 -13.43 -23.16
N TYR A 288 21.93 -12.57 -22.40
CA TYR A 288 22.65 -12.93 -21.18
C TYR A 288 22.59 -11.81 -20.13
N GLN A 289 23.07 -12.11 -18.92
CA GLN A 289 23.22 -11.12 -17.85
C GLN A 289 24.41 -10.21 -18.18
N GLY A 290 24.13 -9.02 -18.70
CA GLY A 290 25.15 -8.02 -18.96
C GLY A 290 25.76 -7.51 -17.66
N ASN A 291 26.88 -6.80 -17.78
CA ASN A 291 27.54 -6.12 -16.67
C ASN A 291 28.04 -4.71 -17.04
N GLY A 292 27.68 -4.22 -18.24
CA GLY A 292 28.11 -2.94 -18.76
C GLY A 292 29.56 -2.91 -19.24
N THR A 293 30.22 -4.05 -19.41
CA THR A 293 31.60 -4.15 -19.93
C THR A 293 31.78 -5.33 -20.89
N PRO A 294 32.51 -5.19 -22.01
CA PRO A 294 32.67 -6.26 -22.99
C PRO A 294 33.76 -7.26 -22.57
N GLU A 295 33.38 -8.52 -22.36
CA GLU A 295 34.25 -9.62 -21.94
C GLU A 295 34.19 -10.83 -22.89
N LEU A 296 35.23 -11.67 -22.87
CA LEU A 296 35.24 -12.92 -23.67
C LEU A 296 34.23 -13.96 -23.16
N ALA A 297 33.68 -13.79 -21.96
CA ALA A 297 32.65 -14.66 -21.38
C ALA A 297 31.30 -14.50 -22.10
N ASP A 298 30.95 -13.26 -22.46
CA ASP A 298 29.69 -12.83 -23.08
C ASP A 298 29.40 -13.59 -24.37
N ILE A 299 30.45 -13.80 -25.17
CA ILE A 299 30.45 -14.54 -26.43
C ILE A 299 29.85 -15.95 -26.26
N ALA A 300 30.06 -16.57 -25.09
CA ALA A 300 29.57 -17.91 -24.75
C ALA A 300 28.30 -17.89 -23.86
N ALA A 301 27.95 -16.75 -23.26
CA ALA A 301 26.85 -16.64 -22.30
C ALA A 301 25.47 -16.63 -22.96
N GLY A 302 25.33 -15.97 -24.13
CA GLY A 302 24.06 -15.83 -24.84
C GLY A 302 23.56 -17.10 -25.53
N THR A 303 23.14 -18.07 -24.72
CA THR A 303 22.55 -19.35 -25.17
C THR A 303 21.02 -19.37 -25.07
N ALA A 304 20.42 -18.41 -24.37
CA ALA A 304 18.98 -18.23 -24.30
C ALA A 304 18.50 -17.40 -25.51
N ALA A 305 17.70 -18.01 -26.39
CA ALA A 305 17.19 -17.35 -27.59
C ALA A 305 16.33 -16.12 -27.20
N LEU A 306 16.81 -14.93 -27.58
CA LEU A 306 16.17 -13.66 -27.27
C LEU A 306 15.35 -13.16 -28.46
N GLY A 307 15.85 -13.29 -29.69
CA GLY A 307 15.15 -12.92 -30.92
C GLY A 307 15.94 -13.28 -32.19
N SER A 308 15.37 -13.01 -33.37
CA SER A 308 16.03 -13.20 -34.68
C SER A 308 15.56 -12.18 -35.70
N THR A 309 16.44 -11.74 -36.61
CA THR A 309 16.02 -10.92 -37.78
C THR A 309 15.11 -11.66 -38.74
N GLY A 310 15.08 -13.00 -38.67
CA GLY A 310 14.62 -13.81 -39.80
C GLY A 310 15.46 -13.56 -41.05
N THR A 311 14.93 -13.92 -42.21
CA THR A 311 15.68 -13.89 -43.48
C THR A 311 15.92 -12.48 -44.01
N ILE A 312 17.17 -12.04 -44.00
CA ILE A 312 17.62 -10.74 -44.50
C ILE A 312 17.69 -10.76 -46.03
N THR A 313 16.81 -9.99 -46.68
CA THR A 313 16.76 -9.88 -48.16
C THR A 313 17.16 -8.50 -48.69
N GLN A 314 17.28 -7.51 -47.80
CA GLN A 314 17.60 -6.12 -48.13
C GLN A 314 18.33 -5.42 -46.97
N SER A 315 19.09 -4.39 -47.30
CA SER A 315 19.64 -3.43 -46.33
C SER A 315 18.54 -2.48 -45.83
N GLY A 316 18.66 -2.03 -44.59
CA GLY A 316 17.67 -1.19 -43.91
C GLY A 316 17.63 -1.46 -42.42
N VAL A 317 16.73 -0.78 -41.71
CA VAL A 317 16.40 -1.13 -40.31
C VAL A 317 15.62 -2.43 -40.31
N HIS A 318 16.06 -3.39 -39.50
CA HIS A 318 15.34 -4.61 -39.16
C HIS A 318 14.96 -4.54 -37.68
N GLU A 319 13.69 -4.77 -37.39
CA GLU A 319 13.16 -4.78 -36.02
C GLU A 319 12.98 -6.22 -35.55
N VAL A 320 13.68 -6.56 -34.46
CA VAL A 320 13.69 -7.88 -33.86
C VAL A 320 12.86 -7.85 -32.59
N SER A 321 11.67 -8.47 -32.62
CA SER A 321 10.89 -8.68 -31.40
C SER A 321 11.65 -9.60 -30.44
N LEU A 322 11.79 -9.18 -29.18
CA LEU A 322 12.53 -9.90 -28.15
C LEU A 322 11.58 -10.64 -27.19
N SER A 323 12.07 -11.74 -26.62
CA SER A 323 11.37 -12.48 -25.58
C SER A 323 11.20 -11.64 -24.31
N THR A 324 9.99 -11.12 -24.07
CA THR A 324 9.66 -10.30 -22.90
C THR A 324 9.87 -11.05 -21.59
N GLY A 325 9.52 -12.34 -21.53
CA GLY A 325 9.76 -13.17 -20.34
C GLY A 325 11.23 -13.38 -20.02
N LEU A 326 12.11 -13.47 -21.02
CA LEU A 326 13.56 -13.52 -20.81
C LEU A 326 14.08 -12.16 -20.33
N LEU A 327 13.67 -11.06 -20.95
CA LEU A 327 14.05 -9.70 -20.54
C LEU A 327 13.59 -9.38 -19.11
N GLN A 328 12.35 -9.74 -18.75
CA GLN A 328 11.81 -9.63 -17.39
C GLN A 328 12.66 -10.39 -16.37
N SER A 329 13.15 -11.59 -16.73
CA SER A 329 14.02 -12.37 -15.84
C SER A 329 15.41 -11.76 -15.67
N LEU A 330 15.89 -11.00 -16.66
CA LEU A 330 17.20 -10.33 -16.62
C LEU A 330 17.14 -9.02 -15.83
N LEU A 331 16.05 -8.25 -15.95
CA LEU A 331 15.79 -7.05 -15.15
C LEU A 331 15.88 -7.34 -13.64
N ALA A 332 15.37 -8.49 -13.20
CA ALA A 332 15.43 -8.93 -11.80
C ALA A 332 16.83 -9.40 -11.32
N GLN A 333 17.86 -9.37 -12.18
CA GLN A 333 19.18 -9.97 -11.91
C GLN A 333 20.37 -9.07 -12.27
N THR A 334 20.21 -8.06 -13.12
CA THR A 334 21.29 -7.17 -13.57
C THR A 334 20.76 -5.81 -14.06
N ASP A 335 21.62 -4.80 -13.99
CA ASP A 335 21.41 -3.46 -14.53
C ASP A 335 21.65 -3.36 -16.05
N HIS A 336 22.20 -4.40 -16.69
CA HIS A 336 22.48 -4.45 -18.12
C HIS A 336 21.92 -5.69 -18.85
N LEU A 337 21.25 -5.47 -19.99
CA LEU A 337 20.93 -6.53 -20.94
C LEU A 337 22.12 -6.79 -21.85
N GLY A 338 22.73 -7.96 -21.70
CA GLY A 338 23.72 -8.48 -22.65
C GLY A 338 23.05 -9.15 -23.84
N VAL A 339 23.50 -8.86 -25.06
CA VAL A 339 23.01 -9.45 -26.32
C VAL A 339 24.19 -9.86 -27.22
N VAL A 340 24.24 -11.12 -27.63
CA VAL A 340 25.20 -11.62 -28.64
C VAL A 340 24.47 -12.06 -29.90
N GLY A 341 24.93 -11.61 -31.06
CA GLY A 341 24.45 -12.08 -32.36
C GLY A 341 25.26 -13.27 -32.86
N THR A 342 24.58 -14.20 -33.53
CA THR A 342 25.19 -15.36 -34.20
C THR A 342 24.61 -15.51 -35.60
N ALA A 343 25.37 -16.15 -36.50
CA ALA A 343 24.91 -16.36 -37.87
C ALA A 343 23.87 -17.49 -37.92
N GLY A 344 22.65 -17.19 -38.38
CA GLY A 344 21.58 -18.18 -38.51
C GLY A 344 21.80 -19.22 -39.62
N ALA A 345 22.89 -19.10 -40.39
CA ALA A 345 23.31 -20.09 -41.38
C ALA A 345 24.82 -20.09 -41.61
N PHE A 346 25.39 -21.29 -41.77
CA PHE A 346 26.82 -21.46 -42.06
C PHE A 346 27.21 -20.87 -43.42
N ALA A 347 28.37 -20.21 -43.46
CA ALA A 347 28.98 -19.53 -44.59
C ALA A 347 28.14 -18.40 -45.25
N LEU A 348 27.09 -17.91 -44.57
CA LEU A 348 26.42 -16.65 -44.91
C LEU A 348 26.79 -15.58 -43.89
N GLN A 349 27.03 -14.36 -44.36
CA GLN A 349 27.39 -13.19 -43.56
C GLN A 349 26.22 -12.21 -43.53
N ALA A 350 25.95 -11.65 -42.36
CA ALA A 350 25.18 -10.42 -42.21
C ALA A 350 25.90 -9.50 -41.21
N GLY A 351 25.69 -8.20 -41.33
CA GLY A 351 26.23 -7.20 -40.40
C GLY A 351 25.39 -5.94 -40.36
N PHE A 352 25.46 -5.25 -39.24
CA PHE A 352 24.73 -4.02 -38.98
C PHE A 352 25.65 -2.89 -38.51
N GLY A 353 25.18 -1.66 -38.67
CA GLY A 353 25.89 -0.47 -38.19
C GLY A 353 26.01 -0.42 -36.66
N SER A 354 27.18 -0.02 -36.19
CA SER A 354 27.49 0.24 -34.78
C SER A 354 27.09 1.65 -34.34
N SER A 355 27.30 1.96 -33.05
CA SER A 355 27.29 3.32 -32.50
C SER A 355 28.22 4.27 -33.27
N GLU A 356 29.41 3.83 -33.67
CA GLU A 356 30.34 4.62 -34.50
C GLU A 356 29.77 4.89 -35.89
N TYR A 357 29.08 3.92 -36.50
CA TYR A 357 28.45 4.09 -37.80
C TYR A 357 27.34 5.14 -37.75
N ALA A 358 26.51 5.07 -36.71
CA ALA A 358 25.46 6.05 -36.42
C ALA A 358 26.05 7.46 -36.21
N ALA A 359 27.12 7.58 -35.41
CA ALA A 359 27.79 8.84 -35.13
C ALA A 359 28.50 9.44 -36.35
N LEU A 360 29.21 8.60 -37.12
CA LEU A 360 29.95 8.99 -38.34
C LEU A 360 29.03 9.62 -39.40
N LEU A 361 27.79 9.13 -39.47
CA LEU A 361 26.80 9.54 -40.47
C LEU A 361 25.73 10.48 -39.90
N ASN A 362 25.84 10.84 -38.61
CA ASN A 362 24.90 11.67 -37.86
C ASN A 362 23.45 11.16 -38.01
N ASN A 363 23.26 9.84 -37.87
CA ASN A 363 21.95 9.20 -37.88
C ASN A 363 21.87 8.12 -36.80
N SER A 364 21.19 8.44 -35.70
CA SER A 364 20.98 7.54 -34.55
C SER A 364 20.15 6.29 -34.87
N GLU A 365 19.39 6.26 -35.97
CA GLU A 365 18.64 5.07 -36.39
C GLU A 365 19.56 3.98 -36.99
N TRP A 366 20.82 4.31 -37.30
CA TRP A 366 21.75 3.41 -37.99
C TRP A 366 22.72 2.66 -37.06
N GLY A 367 22.56 2.83 -35.74
CA GLY A 367 23.21 2.02 -34.70
C GLY A 367 22.20 1.12 -33.99
N PRO A 368 22.64 0.22 -33.09
CA PRO A 368 21.75 -0.67 -32.35
C PRO A 368 20.88 0.12 -31.37
N ARG A 369 19.57 -0.17 -31.33
CA ARG A 369 18.63 0.46 -30.38
C ARG A 369 17.69 -0.58 -29.79
N LEU A 370 17.55 -0.59 -28.47
CA LEU A 370 16.59 -1.42 -27.74
C LEU A 370 15.41 -0.56 -27.31
N THR A 371 14.22 -0.81 -27.85
CA THR A 371 12.98 -0.17 -27.37
C THR A 371 12.21 -1.16 -26.51
N VAL A 372 11.88 -0.75 -25.29
CA VAL A 372 11.11 -1.54 -24.32
C VAL A 372 9.85 -0.76 -23.95
N SER A 373 8.70 -1.42 -24.04
CA SER A 373 7.44 -0.90 -23.48
C SER A 373 7.11 -1.72 -22.24
N PHE A 374 6.71 -1.03 -21.17
CA PHE A 374 6.42 -1.64 -19.89
C PHE A 374 5.28 -0.90 -19.19
N THR A 375 4.67 -1.58 -18.23
CA THR A 375 3.68 -1.00 -17.33
C THR A 375 4.20 -1.17 -15.91
N THR A 376 4.25 -0.09 -15.13
CA THR A 376 4.33 -0.25 -13.67
C THR A 376 2.97 -0.73 -13.17
N PRO A 377 2.89 -1.48 -12.06
CA PRO A 377 1.66 -1.57 -11.29
C PRO A 377 1.20 -0.14 -11.00
N ASP A 378 -0.10 0.14 -11.13
CA ASP A 378 -0.63 1.43 -10.75
C ASP A 378 -0.18 1.74 -9.32
N GLU A 379 0.48 2.89 -9.14
CA GLU A 379 0.60 3.46 -7.81
C GLU A 379 -0.84 3.67 -7.30
N PRO A 380 -1.21 3.12 -6.13
CA PRO A 380 -2.55 3.32 -5.61
C PRO A 380 -2.86 4.82 -5.60
N PRO A 381 -4.11 5.22 -5.93
CA PRO A 381 -4.48 6.62 -6.02
C PRO A 381 -4.06 7.34 -4.73
N PRO A 382 -3.59 8.61 -4.81
CA PRO A 382 -2.99 9.30 -3.67
C PRO A 382 -3.86 9.14 -2.43
N THR A 383 -3.32 8.48 -1.40
CA THR A 383 -4.09 8.17 -0.19
C THR A 383 -4.65 9.48 0.35
N PRO A 384 -5.97 9.66 0.53
CA PRO A 384 -6.50 10.92 1.06
C PRO A 384 -5.80 11.27 2.37
N GLY A 385 -5.27 12.49 2.47
CA GLY A 385 -4.47 12.92 3.62
C GLY A 385 -2.97 12.61 3.56
N ASP A 386 -2.46 11.79 2.64
CA ASP A 386 -1.01 11.70 2.38
C ASP A 386 -0.57 12.92 1.55
N TYR A 387 0.11 13.84 2.21
CA TYR A 387 0.61 15.11 1.68
C TYR A 387 2.14 15.13 1.55
N ASN A 388 2.82 14.15 2.14
CA ASN A 388 4.27 13.99 2.07
C ASN A 388 4.72 12.97 1.00
N GLY A 389 3.81 12.12 0.53
CA GLY A 389 4.03 11.12 -0.52
C GLY A 389 4.60 9.79 -0.01
N ASN A 390 4.43 9.47 1.27
CA ASN A 390 4.90 8.20 1.87
C ASN A 390 3.84 7.07 1.80
N ARG A 391 2.65 7.36 1.25
CA ARG A 391 1.45 6.52 1.15
C ARG A 391 0.75 6.19 2.47
N VAL A 392 1.11 6.85 3.57
CA VAL A 392 0.57 6.63 4.91
C VAL A 392 0.19 7.97 5.56
N PRO A 393 -1.12 8.32 5.60
CA PRO A 393 -1.58 9.51 6.31
C PRO A 393 -1.13 9.47 7.78
N ASP A 394 -0.26 10.40 8.15
CA ASP A 394 0.33 10.48 9.48
C ASP A 394 0.58 11.95 9.94
N LEU A 395 1.38 12.16 10.99
CA LEU A 395 1.69 13.48 11.56
C LEU A 395 2.69 14.30 10.71
N ALA A 396 3.47 13.66 9.83
CA ALA A 396 4.29 14.34 8.84
C ALA A 396 3.41 15.03 7.79
N ASP A 397 2.27 14.45 7.41
CA ASP A 397 1.31 15.08 6.50
C ASP A 397 0.64 16.31 7.08
N TYR A 398 0.20 16.22 8.34
CA TYR A 398 -0.25 17.39 9.07
C TYR A 398 0.80 18.50 9.06
N THR A 399 2.09 18.14 9.18
CA THR A 399 3.19 19.11 9.08
C THR A 399 3.32 19.69 7.66
N VAL A 400 3.07 18.92 6.60
CA VAL A 400 2.99 19.47 5.24
C VAL A 400 1.82 20.46 5.13
N TRP A 401 0.60 20.06 5.48
CA TRP A 401 -0.59 20.93 5.46
C TRP A 401 -0.38 22.23 6.24
N ARG A 402 0.16 22.15 7.47
CA ARG A 402 0.46 23.34 8.30
C ARG A 402 1.47 24.28 7.65
N ASN A 403 2.45 23.75 6.92
CA ASN A 403 3.47 24.54 6.23
C ASN A 403 2.99 25.14 4.90
N THR A 404 1.97 24.54 4.28
CA THR A 404 1.40 24.98 2.99
C THR A 404 0.04 25.68 3.12
N LEU A 405 -0.52 25.82 4.33
CA LEU A 405 -1.80 26.47 4.61
C LEU A 405 -1.91 27.87 3.97
N GLY A 406 -2.96 28.05 3.16
CA GLY A 406 -3.23 29.27 2.37
C GLY A 406 -2.49 29.34 1.03
N SER A 407 -1.73 28.31 0.65
CA SER A 407 -1.07 28.20 -0.65
C SER A 407 -2.07 27.94 -1.77
N THR A 408 -1.81 28.56 -2.92
CA THR A 408 -2.49 28.30 -4.20
C THR A 408 -1.50 27.90 -5.31
N THR A 409 -0.28 27.44 -4.92
CA THR A 409 0.83 27.16 -5.87
C THR A 409 1.66 25.94 -5.49
N ASP A 410 1.92 25.73 -4.20
CA ASP A 410 2.31 24.42 -3.67
C ASP A 410 1.00 23.76 -3.21
N LEU A 411 0.50 22.79 -3.98
CA LEU A 411 -0.80 22.14 -3.76
C LEU A 411 -0.65 20.70 -3.21
N ARG A 412 0.51 20.35 -2.65
CA ARG A 412 0.77 18.98 -2.14
C ARG A 412 -0.10 18.58 -0.94
N ALA A 413 -0.77 19.53 -0.30
CA ALA A 413 -1.80 19.28 0.71
C ALA A 413 -3.19 19.79 0.31
N ASP A 414 -3.48 19.89 -0.99
CA ASP A 414 -4.83 20.16 -1.53
C ASP A 414 -5.58 18.82 -1.67
N GLY A 415 -5.93 18.23 -0.52
CA GLY A 415 -6.61 16.94 -0.42
C GLY A 415 -8.10 16.96 -0.77
N ASN A 416 -8.69 18.15 -0.94
CA ASN A 416 -10.04 18.31 -1.49
C ASN A 416 -10.07 18.80 -2.96
N HIS A 417 -8.90 19.05 -3.55
CA HIS A 417 -8.68 19.44 -4.94
C HIS A 417 -9.38 20.74 -5.38
N ASN A 418 -9.55 21.70 -4.46
CA ASN A 418 -10.16 23.00 -4.76
C ASN A 418 -9.16 24.06 -5.26
N ASN A 419 -7.86 23.72 -5.36
CA ASN A 419 -6.73 24.58 -5.73
C ASN A 419 -6.33 25.63 -4.67
N VAL A 420 -6.73 25.45 -3.41
CA VAL A 420 -6.32 26.28 -2.26
C VAL A 420 -6.26 25.46 -0.97
N ILE A 421 -5.08 25.39 -0.36
CA ILE A 421 -4.90 24.62 0.88
C ILE A 421 -5.57 25.35 2.05
N ASP A 422 -6.67 24.80 2.56
CA ASP A 422 -7.50 25.41 3.58
C ASP A 422 -7.99 24.42 4.67
N ALA A 423 -9.14 24.68 5.28
CA ALA A 423 -9.71 23.84 6.34
C ALA A 423 -10.42 22.58 5.80
N GLY A 424 -10.81 22.55 4.52
CA GLY A 424 -11.34 21.37 3.85
C GLY A 424 -10.29 20.27 3.70
N ASP A 425 -9.04 20.64 3.45
CA ASP A 425 -7.91 19.70 3.38
C ASP A 425 -7.60 19.11 4.75
N TYR A 426 -7.57 19.96 5.78
CA TYR A 426 -7.45 19.47 7.16
C TYR A 426 -8.57 18.48 7.53
N GLN A 427 -9.78 18.67 7.00
CA GLN A 427 -10.87 17.73 7.17
C GLN A 427 -10.60 16.42 6.40
N ALA A 428 -10.12 16.47 5.16
CA ALA A 428 -9.74 15.27 4.39
C ALA A 428 -8.62 14.45 5.07
N TRP A 429 -7.55 15.10 5.56
CA TRP A 429 -6.52 14.43 6.38
C TRP A 429 -7.11 13.83 7.66
N ARG A 430 -7.99 14.56 8.36
CA ARG A 430 -8.65 14.05 9.57
C ARG A 430 -9.52 12.84 9.31
N ASP A 431 -10.31 12.86 8.23
CA ASP A 431 -11.23 11.77 7.90
C ASP A 431 -10.44 10.49 7.59
N ALA A 432 -9.34 10.61 6.82
CA ALA A 432 -8.39 9.51 6.59
C ALA A 432 -7.74 9.01 7.89
N MET A 433 -7.24 9.91 8.75
CA MET A 433 -6.69 9.53 10.07
C MET A 433 -7.71 8.80 10.94
N THR A 434 -8.98 9.20 10.94
CA THR A 434 -10.05 8.51 11.68
C THR A 434 -10.48 7.17 11.09
N SER A 435 -10.16 6.91 9.81
CA SER A 435 -10.33 5.59 9.20
C SER A 435 -9.21 4.62 9.59
N LEU A 436 -8.04 5.13 9.99
CA LEU A 436 -6.88 4.34 10.40
C LEU A 436 -6.79 4.17 11.92
N TYR A 437 -7.21 5.18 12.68
CA TYR A 437 -7.08 5.24 14.13
C TYR A 437 -8.39 5.58 14.83
N PRO A 438 -8.71 4.92 15.96
CA PRO A 438 -9.91 5.25 16.72
C PRO A 438 -9.87 6.68 17.25
N ALA A 439 -10.98 7.41 17.10
CA ALA A 439 -11.14 8.74 17.68
C ALA A 439 -11.32 8.65 19.21
N GLY A 440 -10.30 9.09 19.95
CA GLY A 440 -10.21 8.99 21.40
C GLY A 440 -10.04 7.55 21.92
N LEU A 441 -9.74 7.44 23.22
CA LEU A 441 -9.61 6.18 23.95
C LEU A 441 -10.86 5.29 23.76
N LYS A 442 -10.65 4.00 23.48
CA LYS A 442 -11.67 2.96 23.34
C LYS A 442 -11.48 1.88 24.40
N ASN A 443 -12.60 1.34 24.88
CA ASN A 443 -12.64 0.17 25.75
C ASN A 443 -11.69 0.29 26.97
N GLY A 444 -11.66 1.46 27.61
CA GLY A 444 -10.83 1.71 28.79
C GLY A 444 -11.47 1.20 30.09
N ASP A 445 -12.78 1.00 30.07
CA ASP A 445 -13.61 0.33 31.07
C ASP A 445 -13.74 -1.19 30.82
N PHE A 446 -13.15 -1.73 29.75
CA PHE A 446 -13.14 -3.17 29.40
C PHE A 446 -14.52 -3.88 29.33
N GLU A 447 -15.63 -3.12 29.35
CA GLU A 447 -17.02 -3.62 29.37
C GLU A 447 -17.47 -4.30 28.06
N THR A 448 -16.62 -4.37 27.03
CA THR A 448 -16.82 -5.33 25.92
C THR A 448 -16.67 -6.79 26.37
N GLY A 449 -16.03 -7.03 27.52
CA GLY A 449 -15.69 -8.37 28.00
C GLY A 449 -14.45 -8.97 27.33
N ASP A 450 -13.70 -8.16 26.58
CA ASP A 450 -12.44 -8.51 25.95
C ASP A 450 -11.44 -7.33 25.96
N LEU A 451 -10.35 -7.45 25.20
CA LEU A 451 -9.33 -6.41 25.05
C LEU A 451 -9.33 -5.85 23.60
N GLU A 452 -10.51 -5.72 22.99
CA GLU A 452 -10.63 -5.06 21.67
C GLU A 452 -10.01 -3.64 21.73
N HIS A 453 -9.31 -3.26 20.66
CA HIS A 453 -8.49 -2.05 20.53
C HIS A 453 -7.25 -1.95 21.45
N TRP A 454 -6.84 -3.00 22.15
CA TRP A 454 -5.63 -3.00 22.98
C TRP A 454 -4.55 -3.95 22.47
N GLU A 455 -3.31 -3.45 22.34
CA GLU A 455 -2.13 -4.29 22.07
C GLU A 455 -1.50 -4.72 23.40
N SER A 456 -1.41 -6.03 23.66
CA SER A 456 -0.69 -6.57 24.82
C SER A 456 0.80 -6.73 24.54
N PHE A 457 1.65 -6.41 25.51
CA PHE A 457 3.11 -6.55 25.39
C PHE A 457 3.77 -7.12 26.66
N VAL A 458 5.04 -7.49 26.52
CA VAL A 458 5.92 -8.01 27.57
C VAL A 458 7.15 -7.09 27.66
N THR A 459 7.58 -6.72 28.87
CA THR A 459 8.75 -5.85 29.04
C THR A 459 10.06 -6.59 28.81
N GLU A 460 11.18 -5.87 28.71
CA GLU A 460 12.50 -6.49 28.86
C GLU A 460 12.58 -7.24 30.20
N ASN A 461 13.18 -8.45 30.20
CA ASN A 461 13.16 -9.43 31.29
C ASN A 461 11.75 -9.81 31.82
N GLY A 462 10.67 -9.51 31.09
CA GLY A 462 9.30 -9.79 31.50
C GLY A 462 8.80 -11.18 31.09
N VAL A 463 7.86 -11.72 31.86
CA VAL A 463 7.03 -12.89 31.49
C VAL A 463 5.59 -12.63 31.89
N VAL A 464 4.68 -12.71 30.93
CA VAL A 464 3.24 -12.79 31.18
C VAL A 464 2.80 -14.25 31.05
N SER A 465 1.97 -14.73 31.98
CA SER A 465 1.45 -16.11 31.91
C SER A 465 0.50 -16.30 30.72
N SER A 466 0.52 -17.49 30.10
CA SER A 466 -0.41 -17.86 29.04
C SER A 466 -1.88 -17.65 29.46
N GLY A 467 -2.68 -17.08 28.56
CA GLY A 467 -4.07 -16.70 28.81
C GLY A 467 -4.26 -15.36 29.55
N TYR A 468 -3.21 -14.52 29.57
CA TYR A 468 -3.21 -13.14 30.09
C TYR A 468 -2.40 -12.22 29.16
N PRO A 469 -2.68 -10.90 29.12
CA PRO A 469 -3.82 -10.24 29.78
C PRO A 469 -5.16 -10.67 29.16
N ARG A 470 -6.25 -10.50 29.91
CA ARG A 470 -7.64 -10.70 29.45
C ARG A 470 -8.59 -9.83 30.28
N ALA A 471 -9.79 -9.54 29.76
CA ALA A 471 -10.87 -9.00 30.58
C ALA A 471 -11.53 -10.11 31.44
N GLU A 472 -11.96 -9.78 32.65
CA GLU A 472 -12.82 -10.62 33.48
C GLU A 472 -13.53 -9.82 34.59
N LEU A 473 -14.61 -10.38 35.16
CA LEU A 473 -15.40 -9.74 36.20
C LEU A 473 -14.68 -9.71 37.55
N ILE A 474 -14.51 -8.52 38.13
CA ILE A 474 -13.99 -8.32 39.49
C ILE A 474 -14.39 -6.93 40.03
N ASP A 475 -14.68 -6.85 41.33
CA ASP A 475 -14.86 -5.59 42.05
C ASP A 475 -13.50 -4.89 42.27
N VAL A 476 -13.05 -4.08 41.31
CA VAL A 476 -11.78 -3.32 41.40
C VAL A 476 -11.89 -2.15 42.39
N THR A 477 -13.06 -1.50 42.48
CA THR A 477 -13.25 -0.27 43.28
C THR A 477 -13.47 -0.53 44.78
N GLY A 478 -14.00 -1.70 45.15
CA GLY A 478 -14.40 -2.06 46.50
C GLY A 478 -15.83 -1.64 46.87
N ASP A 479 -16.66 -1.27 45.88
CA ASP A 479 -18.05 -0.84 46.10
C ASP A 479 -19.05 -2.00 46.20
N GLY A 480 -18.60 -3.22 45.84
CA GLY A 480 -19.39 -4.45 45.88
C GLY A 480 -20.06 -4.82 44.55
N ASN A 481 -19.78 -4.12 43.46
CA ASN A 481 -20.20 -4.45 42.10
C ASN A 481 -19.00 -5.00 41.30
N GLU A 482 -19.19 -6.07 40.54
CA GLU A 482 -18.15 -6.61 39.64
C GLU A 482 -18.37 -6.04 38.23
N SER A 483 -17.38 -5.30 37.74
CA SER A 483 -17.22 -4.82 36.35
C SER A 483 -16.18 -5.67 35.62
N TYR A 484 -16.12 -5.56 34.29
CA TYR A 484 -15.04 -6.19 33.54
C TYR A 484 -13.75 -5.38 33.71
N ALA A 485 -12.69 -6.02 34.20
CA ALA A 485 -11.37 -5.40 34.34
C ALA A 485 -10.33 -6.17 33.52
N MET A 486 -9.32 -5.47 32.98
CA MET A 486 -8.13 -6.14 32.47
C MET A 486 -7.41 -6.81 33.64
N ARG A 487 -7.27 -8.13 33.60
CA ARG A 487 -6.42 -8.92 34.51
C ARG A 487 -5.12 -9.33 33.83
N ILE A 488 -4.01 -9.17 34.53
CA ILE A 488 -2.67 -9.55 34.06
C ILE A 488 -1.88 -10.33 35.13
N ARG A 489 -1.01 -11.21 34.67
CA ARG A 489 -0.12 -12.03 35.52
C ARG A 489 1.33 -11.94 35.05
N GLY A 490 1.92 -10.76 35.21
CA GLY A 490 3.33 -10.46 34.90
C GLY A 490 4.32 -10.95 35.97
N SER A 491 5.59 -11.12 35.58
CA SER A 491 6.74 -11.41 36.45
C SER A 491 8.06 -11.14 35.73
N GLN A 492 9.20 -11.29 36.42
CA GLN A 492 10.51 -11.45 35.77
C GLN A 492 10.68 -12.85 35.15
N ASP A 493 11.46 -12.95 34.06
CA ASP A 493 11.95 -14.20 33.46
C ASP A 493 13.17 -14.72 34.25
N ASN A 494 14.25 -13.94 34.23
CA ASN A 494 15.42 -14.16 35.06
C ASN A 494 15.29 -13.38 36.36
N VAL A 495 15.14 -14.08 37.49
CA VAL A 495 15.00 -13.46 38.82
C VAL A 495 16.36 -13.00 39.33
N ASP A 496 16.61 -11.71 39.15
CA ASP A 496 17.68 -10.99 39.83
C ASP A 496 17.03 -9.88 40.66
N PHE A 497 17.15 -9.96 41.98
CA PHE A 497 16.61 -8.97 42.91
C PHE A 497 17.32 -7.60 42.85
N SER A 498 18.37 -7.47 42.02
CA SER A 498 18.99 -6.20 41.65
C SER A 498 18.56 -5.67 40.27
N SER A 499 17.84 -6.47 39.47
CA SER A 499 17.18 -6.00 38.24
C SER A 499 15.88 -5.23 38.56
N PRO A 500 15.49 -4.25 37.73
CA PRO A 500 14.21 -3.56 37.88
C PRO A 500 13.02 -4.52 37.79
N PRO A 501 11.84 -4.16 38.36
CA PRO A 501 10.61 -4.92 38.19
C PRO A 501 10.30 -5.16 36.70
N ALA A 502 9.83 -6.36 36.35
CA ALA A 502 9.46 -6.69 34.98
C ALA A 502 8.13 -7.46 34.92
N GLY A 503 7.53 -7.49 33.74
CA GLY A 503 6.22 -8.10 33.53
C GLY A 503 5.70 -7.83 32.13
N GLY A 504 4.60 -7.10 32.02
CA GLY A 504 3.98 -6.74 30.75
C GLY A 504 2.88 -5.72 30.94
N GLY A 505 2.06 -5.53 29.91
CA GLY A 505 1.05 -4.49 29.92
C GLY A 505 0.15 -4.53 28.69
N ILE A 506 -0.64 -3.46 28.56
CA ILE A 506 -1.46 -3.16 27.39
C ILE A 506 -1.23 -1.72 26.96
N ARG A 507 -1.31 -1.44 25.66
CA ARG A 507 -1.24 -0.08 25.10
C ARG A 507 -2.28 0.11 24.01
N GLN A 508 -2.71 1.35 23.83
CA GLN A 508 -3.59 1.77 22.75
C GLN A 508 -3.11 3.07 22.15
N GLU A 509 -3.13 3.12 20.82
CA GLU A 509 -2.86 4.31 20.02
C GLU A 509 -4.19 4.87 19.48
N PHE A 510 -4.43 6.17 19.64
CA PHE A 510 -5.71 6.81 19.32
C PHE A 510 -5.53 8.28 18.90
N LEU A 511 -6.51 8.80 18.17
CA LEU A 511 -6.50 10.18 17.69
C LEU A 511 -7.24 11.13 18.64
N LEU A 512 -6.57 12.17 19.16
CA LEU A 512 -7.22 13.30 19.81
C LEU A 512 -7.47 14.42 18.80
N VAL A 513 -8.75 14.73 18.57
CA VAL A 513 -9.17 15.77 17.59
C VAL A 513 -9.33 17.16 18.21
N THR A 514 -9.13 17.31 19.52
CA THR A 514 -9.27 18.59 20.24
C THR A 514 -8.03 18.79 21.11
N PRO A 515 -7.24 19.86 20.90
CA PRO A 515 -6.14 20.17 21.80
C PRO A 515 -6.67 20.76 23.11
N GLY A 516 -6.02 20.49 24.24
CA GLY A 516 -6.40 21.04 25.53
C GLY A 516 -5.78 20.34 26.74
N ASP A 517 -6.25 20.70 27.93
CA ASP A 517 -5.93 19.98 29.15
C ASP A 517 -6.85 18.76 29.27
N TYR A 518 -6.33 17.61 29.70
CA TYR A 518 -7.07 16.37 29.88
C TYR A 518 -6.86 15.80 31.30
N SER A 519 -7.86 15.11 31.84
CA SER A 519 -7.68 14.19 32.96
C SER A 519 -7.59 12.76 32.44
N LEU A 520 -6.59 12.02 32.89
CA LEU A 520 -6.41 10.59 32.65
C LEU A 520 -6.45 9.86 33.99
N SER A 521 -7.29 8.85 34.17
CA SER A 521 -7.39 8.09 35.42
C SER A 521 -7.79 6.64 35.19
N MET A 522 -7.42 5.74 36.10
CA MET A 522 -7.89 4.34 36.16
C MET A 522 -7.93 3.81 37.60
N ASP A 523 -8.82 2.86 37.85
CA ASP A 523 -8.85 2.07 39.07
C ASP A 523 -7.94 0.84 38.94
N ILE A 524 -7.28 0.45 40.03
CA ILE A 524 -6.36 -0.69 40.06
C ILE A 524 -6.59 -1.59 41.27
N ALA A 525 -6.37 -2.89 41.10
CA ALA A 525 -6.39 -3.84 42.21
C ALA A 525 -5.36 -4.96 42.06
N SER A 526 -4.66 -5.31 43.13
CA SER A 526 -3.81 -6.51 43.19
C SER A 526 -4.48 -7.60 44.03
N THR A 527 -4.64 -8.80 43.46
CA THR A 527 -5.21 -9.96 44.18
C THR A 527 -4.15 -11.03 44.48
N ASN A 528 -4.28 -11.71 45.63
CA ASN A 528 -3.49 -12.90 45.97
C ASN A 528 -4.40 -14.11 46.19
N GLU A 529 -4.46 -15.03 45.22
CA GLU A 529 -5.33 -16.22 45.28
C GLU A 529 -4.73 -17.40 46.07
N GLN A 530 -3.78 -17.14 46.97
CA GLN A 530 -3.19 -18.15 47.85
C GLN A 530 -3.67 -18.03 49.29
N GLU A 531 -3.59 -19.11 50.06
CA GLU A 531 -3.81 -19.10 51.51
C GLU A 531 -2.72 -18.33 52.30
N PHE A 532 -1.57 -18.07 51.67
CA PHE A 532 -0.40 -17.44 52.29
C PHE A 532 -0.07 -16.10 51.64
N GLY A 533 0.49 -15.19 52.43
CA GLY A 533 0.85 -13.85 51.93
C GLY A 533 1.99 -13.84 50.89
N ASN A 534 2.04 -12.74 50.15
CA ASN A 534 3.07 -12.40 49.17
C ASN A 534 3.61 -10.99 49.46
N THR A 535 4.83 -10.69 49.01
CA THR A 535 5.50 -9.39 49.20
C THR A 535 5.76 -8.64 47.89
N ALA A 536 5.22 -9.14 46.77
CA ALA A 536 5.23 -8.46 45.47
C ALA A 536 3.81 -8.45 44.88
N PRO A 537 2.91 -7.56 45.33
CA PRO A 537 1.58 -7.36 44.76
C PRO A 537 1.63 -6.72 43.36
N GLY A 538 2.68 -5.95 43.05
CA GLY A 538 2.94 -5.35 41.74
C GLY A 538 3.33 -3.88 41.79
N LEU A 539 3.91 -3.39 40.69
CA LEU A 539 4.10 -1.98 40.35
C LEU A 539 3.17 -1.70 39.17
N TYR A 540 2.33 -0.68 39.30
CA TYR A 540 1.53 -0.14 38.22
C TYR A 540 2.18 1.14 37.69
N GLU A 541 2.35 1.25 36.38
CA GLU A 541 2.75 2.49 35.72
C GLU A 541 1.66 2.87 34.69
N LEU A 542 1.23 4.12 34.72
CA LEU A 542 0.35 4.73 33.72
C LEU A 542 1.17 5.71 32.91
N LEU A 543 1.21 5.50 31.59
CA LEU A 543 2.01 6.28 30.66
C LEU A 543 1.11 6.95 29.61
N PHE A 544 1.47 8.18 29.25
CA PHE A 544 0.93 8.91 28.11
C PHE A 544 2.10 9.35 27.22
N ASP A 545 2.03 9.06 25.92
CA ASP A 545 3.09 9.31 24.92
C ASP A 545 4.49 8.82 25.37
N GLY A 546 4.51 7.63 26.00
CA GLY A 546 5.74 6.99 26.52
C GLY A 546 6.27 7.58 27.83
N VAL A 547 5.60 8.57 28.41
CA VAL A 547 5.97 9.19 29.69
C VAL A 547 5.05 8.67 30.81
N ILE A 548 5.61 7.94 31.77
CA ILE A 548 5.61 8.29 33.21
C ILE A 548 4.59 9.33 33.76
N VAL A 549 3.25 9.19 33.66
CA VAL A 549 2.34 10.22 34.20
C VAL A 549 1.83 9.96 35.62
N ASP A 550 1.67 8.70 36.01
CA ASP A 550 1.44 8.29 37.41
C ASP A 550 1.90 6.84 37.66
N SER A 551 2.26 6.49 38.90
CA SER A 551 2.65 5.13 39.26
C SER A 551 2.50 4.78 40.74
N LEU A 552 2.24 3.50 41.01
CA LEU A 552 2.14 2.94 42.37
C LEU A 552 2.94 1.65 42.49
N ASP A 553 4.06 1.71 43.22
CA ASP A 553 4.85 0.52 43.57
C ASP A 553 4.33 -0.11 44.88
N LEU A 554 3.62 -1.22 44.76
CA LEU A 554 3.23 -2.04 45.91
C LEU A 554 4.30 -3.10 46.23
N ASN A 555 5.36 -3.29 45.42
CA ASN A 555 6.39 -4.28 45.72
C ASN A 555 7.10 -3.96 47.05
N GLY A 556 7.29 -4.98 47.88
CA GLY A 556 7.69 -4.83 49.29
C GLY A 556 6.52 -4.75 50.27
N THR A 557 5.31 -4.39 49.82
CA THR A 557 4.08 -4.44 50.63
C THR A 557 3.62 -5.89 50.78
N THR A 558 3.18 -6.26 51.99
CA THR A 558 2.59 -7.59 52.21
C THR A 558 1.12 -7.58 51.79
N ILE A 559 0.77 -8.43 50.82
CA ILE A 559 -0.61 -8.82 50.55
C ILE A 559 -0.87 -10.18 51.21
N GLY A 560 -1.87 -10.25 52.08
CA GLY A 560 -2.32 -11.44 52.80
C GLY A 560 -2.93 -12.50 51.88
N GLY A 561 -3.27 -13.66 52.45
CA GLY A 561 -3.92 -14.73 51.69
C GLY A 561 -5.38 -14.39 51.38
N PHE A 562 -5.79 -14.52 50.11
CA PHE A 562 -7.09 -14.08 49.58
C PHE A 562 -7.40 -12.59 49.78
N GLU A 563 -6.37 -11.77 50.02
CA GLU A 563 -6.51 -10.32 50.12
C GLU A 563 -6.53 -9.67 48.73
N ILE A 564 -7.22 -8.52 48.65
CA ILE A 564 -7.27 -7.63 47.50
C ILE A 564 -6.83 -6.25 47.99
N ILE A 565 -5.72 -5.73 47.44
CA ILE A 565 -5.32 -4.33 47.61
C ILE A 565 -5.94 -3.56 46.46
N ARG A 566 -6.54 -2.40 46.73
CA ARG A 566 -7.20 -1.52 45.74
C ARG A 566 -6.65 -0.11 45.86
N ASP A 567 -6.50 0.56 44.73
CA ASP A 567 -6.06 1.96 44.63
C ASP A 567 -6.50 2.56 43.28
N SER A 568 -6.08 3.77 42.97
CA SER A 568 -6.32 4.42 41.67
C SER A 568 -5.09 5.20 41.21
N LEU A 569 -4.88 5.32 39.91
CA LEU A 569 -3.87 6.21 39.31
C LEU A 569 -4.55 7.32 38.52
N ALA A 570 -4.06 8.56 38.65
CA ALA A 570 -4.67 9.74 38.02
C ALA A 570 -3.67 10.87 37.73
N ALA A 571 -3.73 11.41 36.51
CA ALA A 571 -2.89 12.49 36.03
C ALA A 571 -3.70 13.62 35.34
N ALA A 572 -3.22 14.85 35.47
CA ALA A 572 -3.65 15.98 34.66
C ALA A 572 -2.63 16.22 33.55
N LEU A 573 -3.03 15.98 32.30
CA LEU A 573 -2.24 16.19 31.10
C LEU A 573 -2.48 17.63 30.63
N LEU A 574 -1.44 18.47 30.63
CA LEU A 574 -1.59 19.89 30.33
C LEU A 574 -1.15 20.20 28.89
N GLY A 575 -1.97 20.95 28.15
CA GLY A 575 -1.65 21.38 26.79
C GLY A 575 -1.39 20.25 25.80
N VAL A 576 -2.15 19.15 25.90
CA VAL A 576 -2.13 18.05 24.92
C VAL A 576 -2.52 18.61 23.55
N GLU A 577 -1.72 18.34 22.52
CA GLU A 577 -2.02 18.79 21.16
C GLU A 577 -3.12 17.94 20.52
N ALA A 578 -3.58 18.32 19.32
CA ALA A 578 -4.41 17.43 18.52
C ALA A 578 -3.50 16.59 17.62
N GLY A 579 -3.66 15.28 17.66
CA GLY A 579 -2.75 14.35 17.00
C GLY A 579 -2.96 12.92 17.44
N LEU A 580 -2.01 12.06 17.05
CA LEU A 580 -1.93 10.68 17.46
C LEU A 580 -1.25 10.60 18.84
N HIS A 581 -1.86 9.87 19.77
CA HIS A 581 -1.35 9.71 21.14
C HIS A 581 -1.38 8.23 21.54
N THR A 582 -0.52 7.88 22.50
CA THR A 582 -0.48 6.53 23.08
C THR A 582 -0.79 6.59 24.56
N VAL A 583 -1.67 5.72 25.05
CA VAL A 583 -1.73 5.35 26.47
C VAL A 583 -1.13 3.96 26.63
N GLU A 584 -0.33 3.77 27.68
CA GLU A 584 0.28 2.48 28.01
C GLU A 584 0.14 2.22 29.51
N ILE A 585 -0.29 1.01 29.86
CA ILE A 585 -0.46 0.53 31.23
C ILE A 585 0.50 -0.64 31.45
N ARG A 586 1.29 -0.59 32.52
CA ARG A 586 2.22 -1.67 32.89
C ARG A 586 1.88 -2.27 34.25
N PHE A 587 2.12 -3.58 34.36
CA PHE A 587 2.12 -4.31 35.62
C PHE A 587 3.42 -5.12 35.77
N LEU A 588 4.26 -4.69 36.71
CA LEU A 588 5.64 -5.16 36.86
C LEU A 588 5.89 -5.75 38.26
N ARG A 589 6.73 -6.79 38.37
CA ARG A 589 7.01 -7.47 39.65
C ARG A 589 8.49 -7.82 39.81
N THR A 590 8.96 -7.90 41.05
CA THR A 590 10.36 -8.13 41.45
C THR A 590 10.73 -9.61 41.66
N GLY A 591 9.98 -10.54 41.08
CA GLY A 591 10.20 -11.99 41.25
C GLY A 591 9.52 -12.82 40.16
N ASN A 592 9.62 -14.15 40.25
CA ASN A 592 9.09 -15.08 39.23
C ASN A 592 7.58 -15.37 39.34
N ASN A 593 7.01 -15.89 38.26
CA ASN A 593 5.61 -16.28 38.13
C ASN A 593 5.22 -17.57 38.87
N THR A 594 5.84 -17.90 39.99
CA THR A 594 5.56 -19.15 40.75
C THR A 594 4.28 -19.10 41.59
N ARG A 595 3.65 -17.93 41.73
CA ARG A 595 2.47 -17.73 42.59
C ARG A 595 1.34 -16.97 41.87
N PRO A 596 0.06 -17.32 42.11
CA PRO A 596 -1.12 -16.66 41.54
C PRO A 596 -1.40 -15.33 42.25
N VAL A 597 -0.56 -14.33 41.94
CA VAL A 597 -0.79 -12.91 42.27
C VAL A 597 -0.97 -12.17 40.95
N TYR A 598 -1.99 -11.32 40.90
CA TYR A 598 -2.47 -10.68 39.68
C TYR A 598 -2.60 -9.19 39.89
N GLY A 599 -2.44 -8.45 38.79
CA GLY A 599 -2.89 -7.07 38.72
C GLY A 599 -4.16 -6.98 37.90
N HIS A 600 -5.00 -6.03 38.27
CA HIS A 600 -6.28 -5.72 37.64
C HIS A 600 -6.35 -4.21 37.40
N VAL A 601 -6.92 -3.80 36.28
CA VAL A 601 -7.08 -2.40 35.87
C VAL A 601 -8.45 -2.23 35.24
N ASP A 602 -9.14 -1.17 35.62
CA ASP A 602 -10.52 -0.87 35.23
C ASP A 602 -10.75 0.66 35.16
N ASN A 603 -11.87 1.09 34.57
CA ASN A 603 -12.31 2.48 34.47
C ASN A 603 -11.24 3.45 33.93
N LEU A 604 -10.41 3.02 32.98
CA LEU A 604 -9.47 3.92 32.31
C LEU A 604 -10.25 4.97 31.51
N GLN A 605 -10.18 6.22 31.95
CA GLN A 605 -10.90 7.34 31.37
C GLN A 605 -9.93 8.45 30.97
N LEU A 606 -10.09 8.96 29.74
CA LEU A 606 -9.40 10.14 29.23
C LEU A 606 -10.45 11.20 28.85
N ALA A 607 -10.53 12.30 29.61
CA ALA A 607 -11.55 13.32 29.46
C ALA A 607 -10.96 14.73 29.30
N LEU A 608 -11.49 15.49 28.33
CA LEU A 608 -11.09 16.89 28.10
C LEU A 608 -11.60 17.78 29.24
N LEU A 609 -10.71 18.55 29.85
CA LEU A 609 -11.03 19.48 30.94
C LEU A 609 -11.58 20.79 30.38
N THR A 610 -12.83 21.11 30.72
CA THR A 610 -13.42 22.41 30.36
C THR A 610 -13.03 23.52 31.34
N ALA A 611 -12.97 24.76 30.85
CA ALA A 611 -12.60 25.94 31.64
C ALA A 611 -13.58 26.17 32.81
N GLY A 612 -13.17 25.73 34.00
CA GLY A 612 -13.98 25.70 35.22
C GLY A 612 -13.85 24.40 36.03
N GLN A 613 -13.39 23.31 35.41
CA GLN A 613 -13.09 22.04 36.09
C GLN A 613 -11.64 21.91 36.58
N GLN A 614 -10.82 22.96 36.45
CA GLN A 614 -9.51 23.08 37.11
C GLN A 614 -9.69 23.28 38.63
N THR A 615 -10.16 22.26 39.35
CA THR A 615 -10.38 22.33 40.81
C THR A 615 -9.22 21.78 41.61
N ALA A 616 -8.59 22.69 42.37
CA ALA A 616 -7.73 22.47 43.53
C ALA A 616 -6.40 21.71 43.32
N ALA A 617 -5.33 22.27 43.90
CA ALA A 617 -4.07 21.57 44.05
C ALA A 617 -4.24 20.33 44.94
N ILE A 618 -4.02 19.16 44.35
CA ILE A 618 -3.82 17.88 45.04
C ILE A 618 -2.34 17.82 45.49
N PRO A 619 -1.98 17.16 46.61
CA PRO A 619 -0.69 17.39 47.27
C PRO A 619 0.51 17.05 46.37
N GLU A 620 1.62 17.77 46.55
CA GLU A 620 2.86 17.44 45.83
C GLU A 620 3.26 15.97 46.06
N PRO A 621 3.72 15.26 45.00
CA PRO A 621 4.26 13.92 45.16
C PRO A 621 5.41 13.95 46.17
N SER A 622 5.39 13.03 47.12
CA SER A 622 6.34 12.99 48.24
C SER A 622 7.71 12.44 47.82
N SER A 623 8.39 13.14 46.90
CA SER A 623 9.74 12.81 46.41
C SER A 623 10.44 14.02 45.77
N LEU A 624 10.67 15.06 46.57
CA LEU A 624 11.40 16.28 46.18
C LEU A 624 12.91 16.00 45.97
N ALA A 625 13.29 15.36 44.85
CA ALA A 625 14.64 15.42 44.24
C ALA A 625 14.78 14.59 42.94
N ALA A 626 14.59 15.19 41.75
CA ALA A 626 15.37 14.89 40.52
C ALA A 626 14.89 15.68 39.28
N LEU A 627 15.17 16.99 39.18
CA LEU A 627 14.98 17.71 37.90
C LEU A 627 15.89 18.92 37.75
N ALA A 628 17.19 18.65 37.52
CA ALA A 628 18.17 19.68 37.16
C ALA A 628 19.44 19.14 36.46
N THR A 629 19.34 18.34 35.40
CA THR A 629 20.33 18.28 34.30
C THR A 629 19.91 17.32 33.18
N LEU A 630 19.52 17.84 32.01
CA LEU A 630 20.14 17.47 30.73
C LEU A 630 19.73 18.44 29.60
N VAL A 631 20.65 19.30 29.18
CA VAL A 631 20.53 20.10 27.94
C VAL A 631 21.90 20.14 27.27
N LEU A 632 21.94 19.65 26.01
CA LEU A 632 22.98 19.85 24.98
C LEU A 632 24.43 19.44 25.29
N ALA A 633 24.90 18.34 24.67
CA ALA A 633 26.32 18.09 24.43
C ALA A 633 26.58 17.13 23.24
N SER A 634 26.59 17.62 21.99
CA SER A 634 27.02 16.82 20.82
C SER A 634 27.46 17.60 19.57
N VAL A 635 28.24 18.70 19.71
CA VAL A 635 28.95 19.31 18.56
C VAL A 635 30.39 19.70 18.89
N ALA A 636 31.31 19.31 18.01
CA ALA A 636 32.69 19.77 17.81
C ALA A 636 33.78 19.50 18.88
N LEU A 637 34.54 18.42 18.68
CA LEU A 637 35.99 18.41 18.95
C LEU A 637 36.79 18.43 17.63
N ARG A 638 37.48 19.55 17.34
CA ARG A 638 38.65 19.58 16.43
C ARG A 638 39.62 20.71 16.79
N GLY A 639 40.82 20.33 17.24
CA GLY A 639 42.00 21.20 17.38
C GLY A 639 41.99 22.17 18.58
N ALA A 640 43.14 22.59 19.13
CA ALA A 640 44.50 22.12 18.89
C ALA A 640 45.46 22.48 20.06
N THR A 641 46.41 21.59 20.35
CA THR A 641 47.79 21.86 20.83
C THR A 641 48.09 22.81 22.02
N LYS A 642 48.72 22.20 23.05
CA LYS A 642 49.93 22.66 23.80
C LYS A 642 50.02 24.13 24.30
N SER A 643 50.14 24.26 25.63
CA SER A 643 51.25 25.00 26.27
C SER A 643 51.66 24.36 27.60
N VAL A 644 52.91 24.55 28.04
CA VAL A 644 53.55 23.76 29.10
C VAL A 644 53.82 24.58 30.38
N GLY A 645 53.38 24.02 31.52
CA GLY A 645 54.01 24.15 32.86
C GLY A 645 53.90 25.49 33.62
N PRO A 646 54.54 25.60 34.79
CA PRO A 646 55.07 24.53 35.66
C PRO A 646 54.54 24.58 37.11
N GLY A 647 54.74 23.49 37.86
CA GLY A 647 54.09 23.24 39.15
C GLY A 647 54.68 23.89 40.42
N VAL A 648 54.09 23.46 41.54
CA VAL A 648 54.76 22.99 42.75
C VAL A 648 54.09 21.67 43.13
#